data_AF-A0A923CHQ3-F1
#
_entry.id   AF-A0A923CHQ3-F1
#
_cell.length_a   1.000
_cell.length_b   1.000
_cell.length_c   1.000
_cell.angle_alpha   90.00
_cell.angle_beta   90.00
_cell.angle_gamma   90.00
#
_symmetry.space_group_name_H-M   'P 1'
#
loop_
_entity.id
_entity.type
_entity.pdbx_description
1 polymer ?
#
loop_
_entity_poly.entity_id
_entity_poly.type
_entity_poly.pdbx_seq_one_letter_code
_entity_poly.pdbx_strand_id
1 'polypeptide(L)'
;MKYTLFLLTIAIFLSTFTFAQEQRDLLNPTVRDLLNSKLDGEIAKEHVVQLTKFHRVQASPGYREAANYVLNKLREYGFSEKDAYIETFLSDGKKEYQTWQSPSGWDITSARLSIVQPEEFLLVSYPDIPMSLMTYSNPGDVTAEVAWVGNGTNDSDYVQKNVKGKFVLATGSGEDVHRLAVIKYGAKAVVNYLDEKRGRENPDMIRYTGIWPRAEELSKVTFGFNISNAHGEKLRSMLAEGKKVVLHGVVQGKGLHPSTMEVVVATIRGRQFPEEELVFTAHLDHPKECANDNASGSAAILDIARSFKEMLKQRILPQPNRSLKFLWVPEWYGTMAYIDAHPEFAGPTSGGKIIAGINMDMVGENLELLHSKMFVVKSPWSVSSCLNDVVANMASMVDKMNIQKPGGSKSQFNYRVVPFRSGSDHMMMLDRKIPTVMLSHSDYTHHTTYDTPANVDPTELQRAEMIAASSLWYLANLSASESLDLFELVKANTYQHFGEMARMVRAQITGAKIKDLPMAWSESDNALSTQFVFDVEAAKSVQHFNNDPELIKLAEQVQGHYGKRFEFLFGLTRAHAEASSYGADLGPPVNTQPDERIPERLTRGPIDLRLPWSKLPQKDAAWYEGINFSLNDSQRFEIINLIDGKRKVSEIRNIFIAEFGSTPDSVVNRFISDLVKIKVLRWKSDGK
;
A
#
# COMPACT_ATOMS: atom_id res chain seq x y z
N MET A 1 -18.17 22.43 -72.56
CA MET A 1 -17.42 22.46 -71.27
C MET A 1 -18.32 22.06 -70.09
N LYS A 2 -18.91 20.85 -70.10
CA LYS A 2 -19.78 20.34 -69.03
C LYS A 2 -19.29 19.01 -68.42
N TYR A 3 -18.04 18.63 -68.67
CA TYR A 3 -17.46 17.37 -68.19
C TYR A 3 -16.17 17.54 -67.37
N THR A 4 -15.76 18.78 -67.06
CA THR A 4 -14.52 19.04 -66.30
C THR A 4 -14.77 19.42 -64.85
N LEU A 5 -16.02 19.72 -64.46
CA LEU A 5 -16.35 20.17 -63.09
C LEU A 5 -16.88 19.06 -62.17
N PHE A 6 -17.19 17.87 -62.71
CA PHE A 6 -17.71 16.76 -61.90
C PHE A 6 -16.62 15.81 -61.39
N LEU A 7 -15.43 15.82 -62.02
CA LEU A 7 -14.28 15.01 -61.58
C LEU A 7 -13.44 15.68 -60.49
N LEU A 8 -13.56 17.00 -60.29
CA LEU A 8 -12.84 17.70 -59.21
C LEU A 8 -13.55 17.59 -57.85
N THR A 9 -14.86 17.33 -57.83
CA THR A 9 -15.64 17.22 -56.58
C THR A 9 -15.60 15.81 -55.99
N ILE A 10 -15.32 14.79 -56.81
CA ILE A 10 -15.13 13.40 -56.34
C ILE A 10 -13.67 13.15 -55.89
N ALA A 11 -12.71 13.95 -56.36
CA ALA A 11 -11.31 13.87 -55.91
C ALA A 11 -11.06 14.50 -54.52
N ILE A 12 -12.01 15.27 -53.96
CA ILE A 12 -11.90 15.87 -52.61
C ILE A 12 -12.61 15.02 -51.54
N PHE A 13 -13.42 14.03 -51.95
CA PHE A 13 -14.13 13.12 -51.03
C PHE A 13 -13.52 11.72 -50.90
N LEU A 14 -12.42 11.45 -51.60
CA LEU A 14 -11.61 10.24 -51.38
C LEU A 14 -10.37 10.60 -50.57
N SER A 15 -10.29 10.01 -49.37
CA SER A 15 -9.07 9.79 -48.58
C SER A 15 -8.51 10.95 -47.73
N THR A 16 -9.36 11.60 -46.93
CA THR A 16 -8.99 11.74 -45.52
C THR A 16 -9.78 10.71 -44.73
N PHE A 17 -9.42 9.43 -44.90
CA PHE A 17 -9.49 8.56 -43.74
C PHE A 17 -8.51 9.17 -42.76
N THR A 18 -8.98 10.10 -41.92
CA THR A 18 -8.37 10.29 -40.62
C THR A 18 -8.52 8.93 -39.96
N PHE A 19 -7.54 8.05 -40.14
CA PHE A 19 -7.29 7.01 -39.18
C PHE A 19 -7.32 7.75 -37.85
N ALA A 20 -8.26 7.41 -36.97
CA ALA A 20 -8.20 7.87 -35.59
C ALA A 20 -6.77 7.58 -35.14
N GLN A 21 -5.99 8.63 -34.90
CA GLN A 21 -4.57 8.48 -34.61
C GLN A 21 -4.51 7.66 -33.33
N GLU A 22 -4.03 6.42 -33.45
CA GLU A 22 -3.93 5.54 -32.29
C GLU A 22 -3.02 6.23 -31.28
N GLN A 23 -3.49 6.34 -30.03
CA GLN A 23 -2.71 6.97 -28.96
C GLN A 23 -1.41 6.18 -28.81
N ARG A 24 -0.29 6.83 -29.15
CA ARG A 24 1.03 6.22 -29.10
C ARG A 24 1.42 5.99 -27.64
N ASP A 25 1.81 4.76 -27.31
CA ASP A 25 2.34 4.44 -25.99
C ASP A 25 3.68 5.17 -25.76
N LEU A 26 4.00 5.51 -24.50
CA LEU A 26 5.24 6.23 -24.18
C LEU A 26 6.50 5.40 -24.48
N LEU A 27 6.44 4.09 -24.20
CA LEU A 27 7.60 3.22 -24.37
C LEU A 27 7.85 2.93 -25.85
N ASN A 28 9.11 3.04 -26.26
CA ASN A 28 9.55 2.61 -27.58
C ASN A 28 9.16 1.12 -27.83
N PRO A 29 8.51 0.78 -28.96
CA PRO A 29 8.08 -0.60 -29.24
C PRO A 29 9.21 -1.63 -29.24
N THR A 30 10.42 -1.27 -29.68
CA THR A 30 11.57 -2.17 -29.64
C THR A 30 11.97 -2.51 -28.21
N VAL A 31 11.98 -1.51 -27.32
CA VAL A 31 12.24 -1.73 -25.88
C VAL A 31 11.10 -2.52 -25.25
N ARG A 32 9.84 -2.18 -25.57
CA ARG A 32 8.65 -2.89 -25.10
C ARG A 32 8.71 -4.39 -25.43
N ASP A 33 8.94 -4.72 -26.69
CA ASP A 33 8.95 -6.10 -27.17
C ASP A 33 10.15 -6.86 -26.61
N LEU A 34 11.29 -6.18 -26.44
CA LEU A 34 12.45 -6.75 -25.77
C LEU A 34 12.17 -7.08 -24.29
N LEU A 35 11.58 -6.15 -23.52
CA LEU A 35 11.19 -6.39 -22.13
C LEU A 35 10.22 -7.58 -22.04
N ASN A 36 9.17 -7.57 -22.87
CA ASN A 36 8.19 -8.66 -22.91
C ASN A 36 8.81 -10.03 -23.24
N SER A 37 9.86 -10.05 -24.08
CA SER A 37 10.55 -11.28 -24.44
C SER A 37 11.47 -11.84 -23.34
N LYS A 38 11.84 -11.02 -22.34
CA LYS A 38 12.83 -11.38 -21.32
C LYS A 38 12.26 -11.53 -19.91
N LEU A 39 11.26 -10.72 -19.58
CA LEU A 39 10.45 -10.92 -18.39
C LEU A 39 9.67 -12.23 -18.53
N ASP A 40 9.67 -13.05 -17.49
CA ASP A 40 9.04 -14.36 -17.56
C ASP A 40 8.27 -14.71 -16.29
N GLY A 41 6.95 -14.50 -16.35
CA GLY A 41 6.06 -14.84 -15.26
C GLY A 41 6.04 -16.32 -14.86
N GLU A 42 6.50 -17.25 -15.72
CA GLU A 42 6.69 -18.65 -15.32
C GLU A 42 7.88 -18.79 -14.35
N ILE A 43 9.00 -18.11 -14.64
CA ILE A 43 10.18 -18.06 -13.75
C ILE A 43 9.82 -17.34 -12.44
N ALA A 44 9.06 -16.24 -12.52
CA ALA A 44 8.54 -15.57 -11.34
C ALA A 44 7.67 -16.51 -10.50
N LYS A 45 6.77 -17.29 -11.12
CA LYS A 45 5.96 -18.30 -10.40
C LYS A 45 6.83 -19.40 -9.78
N GLU A 46 7.92 -19.83 -10.42
CA GLU A 46 8.87 -20.75 -9.80
C GLU A 46 9.49 -20.17 -8.54
N HIS A 47 9.86 -18.87 -8.55
CA HIS A 47 10.33 -18.17 -7.37
C HIS A 47 9.27 -18.08 -6.26
N VAL A 48 8.00 -17.82 -6.62
CA VAL A 48 6.89 -17.90 -5.66
C VAL A 48 6.88 -19.26 -4.96
N VAL A 49 6.91 -20.36 -5.74
CA VAL A 49 6.93 -21.72 -5.19
C VAL A 49 8.15 -22.00 -4.31
N GLN A 50 9.30 -21.36 -4.54
CA GLN A 50 10.45 -21.49 -3.64
C GLN A 50 10.25 -20.70 -2.35
N LEU A 51 9.76 -19.46 -2.44
CA LEU A 51 9.57 -18.58 -1.30
C LEU A 51 8.50 -19.10 -0.33
N THR A 52 7.43 -19.72 -0.85
CA THR A 52 6.37 -20.32 -0.02
C THR A 52 6.79 -21.58 0.74
N LYS A 53 8.00 -22.08 0.53
CA LYS A 53 8.55 -23.18 1.37
C LYS A 53 8.92 -22.70 2.77
N PHE A 54 9.21 -21.41 2.93
CA PHE A 54 9.64 -20.81 4.18
C PHE A 54 8.47 -20.21 4.96
N HIS A 55 8.50 -20.32 6.30
CA HIS A 55 7.60 -19.58 7.18
C HIS A 55 8.26 -18.24 7.52
N ARG A 56 8.02 -17.23 6.66
CA ARG A 56 8.81 -16.00 6.56
C ARG A 56 8.35 -14.90 7.54
N VAL A 57 8.01 -15.20 8.78
CA VAL A 57 7.60 -14.14 9.74
C VAL A 57 8.77 -13.19 10.04
N GLN A 58 8.53 -11.89 10.20
CA GLN A 58 9.58 -10.90 10.46
C GLN A 58 10.46 -11.31 11.65
N ALA A 59 11.77 -11.11 11.51
CA ALA A 59 12.81 -11.45 12.49
C ALA A 59 12.89 -12.94 12.91
N SER A 60 12.32 -13.85 12.09
CA SER A 60 12.36 -15.30 12.30
C SER A 60 13.45 -16.00 11.47
N PRO A 61 13.82 -17.25 11.82
CA PRO A 61 14.72 -18.06 10.98
C PRO A 61 14.24 -18.24 9.54
N GLY A 62 12.94 -18.49 9.33
CA GLY A 62 12.38 -18.70 7.99
C GLY A 62 12.44 -17.44 7.10
N TYR A 63 12.30 -16.25 7.69
CA TYR A 63 12.52 -15.00 6.95
C TYR A 63 13.99 -14.86 6.52
N ARG A 64 14.94 -15.15 7.43
CA ARG A 64 16.37 -15.12 7.11
C ARG A 64 16.75 -16.11 6.02
N GLU A 65 16.14 -17.29 5.99
CA GLU A 65 16.32 -18.26 4.91
C GLU A 65 15.82 -17.72 3.56
N ALA A 66 14.64 -17.09 3.54
CA ALA A 66 14.10 -16.45 2.34
C ALA A 66 14.98 -15.29 1.85
N ALA A 67 15.49 -14.44 2.76
CA ALA A 67 16.42 -13.35 2.41
C ALA A 67 17.71 -13.89 1.77
N ASN A 68 18.28 -14.96 2.34
CA ASN A 68 19.44 -15.63 1.76
C ASN A 68 19.14 -16.29 0.42
N TYR A 69 17.94 -16.88 0.23
CA TYR A 69 17.52 -17.40 -1.06
C TYR A 69 17.52 -16.31 -2.14
N VAL A 70 16.92 -15.15 -1.85
CA VAL A 70 16.89 -14.00 -2.78
C VAL A 70 18.32 -13.53 -3.09
N LEU A 71 19.15 -13.33 -2.06
CA LEU A 71 20.54 -12.90 -2.25
C LEU A 71 21.32 -13.90 -3.12
N ASN A 72 21.19 -15.20 -2.87
CA ASN A 72 21.85 -16.24 -3.65
C ASN A 72 21.40 -16.23 -5.11
N LYS A 73 20.10 -16.06 -5.39
CA LYS A 73 19.61 -15.93 -6.77
C LYS A 73 20.16 -14.69 -7.47
N LEU A 74 20.24 -13.55 -6.79
CA LEU A 74 20.91 -12.37 -7.32
C LEU A 74 22.39 -12.65 -7.66
N ARG A 75 23.11 -13.43 -6.84
CA ARG A 75 24.49 -13.88 -7.17
C ARG A 75 24.54 -14.74 -8.42
N GLU A 76 23.65 -15.73 -8.53
CA GLU A 76 23.53 -16.59 -9.70
C GLU A 76 23.26 -15.77 -10.99
N TYR A 77 22.49 -14.69 -10.88
CA TYR A 77 22.20 -13.75 -11.98
C TYR A 77 23.32 -12.74 -12.25
N GLY A 78 24.42 -12.79 -11.50
CA GLY A 78 25.62 -12.00 -11.74
C GLY A 78 25.64 -10.62 -11.07
N PHE A 79 24.91 -10.44 -9.97
CA PHE A 79 25.12 -9.31 -9.05
C PHE A 79 26.37 -9.56 -8.19
N SER A 80 27.32 -8.62 -8.19
CA SER A 80 28.53 -8.72 -7.35
C SER A 80 28.25 -8.36 -5.89
N GLU A 81 29.17 -8.67 -4.97
CA GLU A 81 29.00 -8.40 -3.53
C GLU A 81 28.68 -6.96 -3.18
N LYS A 82 29.18 -6.00 -3.96
CA LYS A 82 28.86 -4.58 -3.81
C LYS A 82 27.48 -4.18 -4.36
N ASP A 83 26.96 -4.95 -5.32
CA ASP A 83 25.73 -4.62 -6.07
C ASP A 83 24.50 -5.30 -5.50
N ALA A 84 24.66 -6.32 -4.65
CA ALA A 84 23.57 -6.86 -3.85
C ALA A 84 24.09 -7.31 -2.50
N TYR A 85 23.35 -7.13 -1.41
CA TYR A 85 23.77 -7.52 -0.06
C TYR A 85 22.55 -7.56 0.87
N ILE A 86 22.75 -8.09 2.07
CA ILE A 86 21.76 -8.00 3.15
C ILE A 86 22.25 -6.95 4.14
N GLU A 87 21.38 -6.01 4.47
CA GLU A 87 21.54 -5.11 5.60
C GLU A 87 20.70 -5.60 6.77
N THR A 88 21.24 -5.50 7.98
CA THR A 88 20.68 -6.16 9.16
C THR A 88 20.41 -5.14 10.26
N PHE A 89 19.18 -5.11 10.75
CA PHE A 89 18.70 -4.19 11.78
C PHE A 89 18.28 -4.92 13.05
N LEU A 90 18.56 -4.36 14.23
CA LEU A 90 18.14 -4.94 15.51
C LEU A 90 16.61 -5.04 15.59
N SER A 91 16.10 -6.19 16.05
CA SER A 91 14.67 -6.45 16.23
C SER A 91 14.45 -7.28 17.50
N ASP A 92 14.13 -6.61 18.60
CA ASP A 92 14.05 -7.22 19.93
C ASP A 92 12.73 -6.95 20.66
N GLY A 93 11.73 -6.41 19.94
CA GLY A 93 10.45 -6.01 20.51
C GLY A 93 10.51 -4.71 21.31
N LYS A 94 11.65 -4.00 21.34
CA LYS A 94 11.87 -2.79 22.15
C LYS A 94 12.53 -1.66 21.38
N LYS A 95 13.42 -1.99 20.45
CA LYS A 95 14.09 -1.01 19.59
C LYS A 95 13.03 -0.22 18.82
N GLU A 96 13.02 1.09 19.01
CA GLU A 96 12.21 2.02 18.23
C GLU A 96 13.06 2.55 17.06
N TYR A 97 12.47 2.53 15.87
CA TYR A 97 12.93 3.22 14.67
C TYR A 97 11.91 4.34 14.40
N GLN A 98 12.31 5.58 14.66
CA GLN A 98 11.41 6.74 14.60
C GLN A 98 10.22 6.56 15.57
N THR A 99 9.03 6.26 15.07
CA THR A 99 7.84 5.98 15.91
C THR A 99 7.48 4.50 15.99
N TRP A 100 8.16 3.65 15.23
CA TRP A 100 7.81 2.24 15.07
C TRP A 100 8.64 1.38 16.01
N GLN A 101 7.96 0.62 16.86
CA GLN A 101 8.60 -0.42 17.65
C GLN A 101 8.89 -1.62 16.73
N SER A 102 10.15 -2.07 16.69
CA SER A 102 10.51 -3.31 16.01
C SER A 102 9.76 -4.51 16.58
N PRO A 103 9.42 -5.54 15.77
CA PRO A 103 8.94 -6.79 16.30
C PRO A 103 10.02 -7.51 17.12
N SER A 104 9.63 -8.47 17.95
CA SER A 104 10.57 -9.39 18.57
C SER A 104 11.00 -10.46 17.56
N GLY A 105 12.20 -11.00 17.71
CA GLY A 105 12.51 -12.30 17.11
C GLY A 105 11.57 -13.38 17.63
N TRP A 106 11.29 -14.37 16.79
CA TRP A 106 10.35 -15.44 17.10
C TRP A 106 10.78 -16.77 16.49
N ASP A 107 10.82 -17.81 17.32
CA ASP A 107 11.27 -19.14 16.94
C ASP A 107 10.53 -20.21 17.76
N ILE A 108 9.68 -20.97 17.06
CA ILE A 108 8.86 -22.06 17.61
C ILE A 108 9.12 -23.31 16.77
N THR A 109 9.29 -24.44 17.45
CA THR A 109 9.59 -25.73 16.82
C THR A 109 8.35 -26.58 16.61
N SER A 110 7.39 -26.55 17.54
CA SER A 110 6.15 -27.32 17.44
C SER A 110 5.03 -26.68 18.26
N ALA A 111 3.79 -26.87 17.82
CA ALA A 111 2.62 -26.59 18.64
C ALA A 111 1.47 -27.55 18.32
N ARG A 112 0.64 -27.87 19.29
CA ARG A 112 -0.57 -28.68 19.12
C ARG A 112 -1.69 -28.15 19.99
N LEU A 113 -2.90 -28.11 19.44
CA LEU A 113 -4.13 -27.82 20.17
C LEU A 113 -5.11 -28.97 19.97
N SER A 114 -5.54 -29.58 21.06
CA SER A 114 -6.53 -30.66 21.07
C SER A 114 -7.70 -30.32 22.00
N ILE A 115 -8.88 -30.84 21.68
CA ILE A 115 -9.94 -31.02 22.68
C ILE A 115 -9.60 -32.27 23.48
N VAL A 116 -9.76 -32.22 24.81
CA VAL A 116 -9.65 -33.39 25.70
C VAL A 116 -10.96 -33.72 26.41
N GLN A 117 -11.90 -32.78 26.46
CA GLN A 117 -13.30 -33.00 26.87
C GLN A 117 -14.23 -32.13 26.01
N PRO A 118 -15.43 -32.62 25.61
CA PRO A 118 -16.05 -33.89 26.02
C PRO A 118 -15.54 -35.12 25.27
N GLU A 119 -14.91 -34.93 24.10
CA GLU A 119 -14.33 -35.99 23.26
C GLU A 119 -12.95 -35.55 22.81
N GLU A 120 -12.00 -36.47 22.80
CA GLU A 120 -10.62 -36.17 22.44
C GLU A 120 -10.44 -36.14 20.92
N PHE A 121 -9.97 -35.01 20.39
CA PHE A 121 -9.49 -34.92 19.01
C PHE A 121 -8.57 -33.71 18.81
N LEU A 122 -7.68 -33.81 17.83
CA LEU A 122 -6.77 -32.74 17.42
C LEU A 122 -7.52 -31.67 16.64
N LEU A 123 -7.34 -30.40 17.00
CA LEU A 123 -7.86 -29.26 16.24
C LEU A 123 -6.85 -28.81 15.18
N VAL A 124 -5.61 -28.53 15.59
CA VAL A 124 -4.55 -28.00 14.73
C VAL A 124 -3.16 -28.36 15.26
N SER A 125 -2.17 -28.34 14.37
CA SER A 125 -0.76 -28.52 14.69
C SER A 125 0.14 -27.59 13.86
N TYR A 126 1.24 -27.16 14.48
CA TYR A 126 2.38 -26.47 13.86
C TYR A 126 3.60 -27.41 13.93
N PRO A 127 4.38 -27.56 12.85
CA PRO A 127 4.36 -26.77 11.62
C PRO A 127 3.44 -27.30 10.50
N ASP A 128 2.61 -28.32 10.74
CA ASP A 128 1.73 -28.91 9.70
C ASP A 128 0.84 -27.85 9.04
N ILE A 129 0.26 -26.95 9.84
CA ILE A 129 -0.45 -25.74 9.41
C ILE A 129 0.25 -24.54 10.06
N PRO A 130 1.18 -23.86 9.37
CA PRO A 130 1.98 -22.80 9.97
C PRO A 130 1.16 -21.64 10.54
N MET A 131 0.03 -21.30 9.91
CA MET A 131 -0.89 -20.25 10.37
C MET A 131 -1.73 -20.64 11.60
N SER A 132 -1.68 -21.91 12.03
CA SER A 132 -2.47 -22.38 13.18
C SER A 132 -1.97 -21.87 14.53
N LEU A 133 -0.72 -21.42 14.60
CA LEU A 133 -0.16 -20.75 15.76
C LEU A 133 -0.18 -19.25 15.52
N MET A 134 -0.64 -18.47 16.50
CA MET A 134 -0.56 -17.02 16.42
C MET A 134 0.91 -16.60 16.43
N THR A 135 1.30 -15.79 15.44
CA THR A 135 2.63 -15.18 15.37
C THR A 135 2.95 -14.46 16.68
N TYR A 136 4.19 -14.60 17.15
CA TYR A 136 4.69 -14.10 18.44
C TYR A 136 4.16 -14.81 19.69
N SER A 137 3.66 -16.05 19.56
CA SER A 137 3.38 -16.93 20.71
C SER A 137 4.66 -17.41 21.42
N ASN A 138 4.63 -17.52 22.74
CA ASN A 138 5.67 -18.13 23.57
C ASN A 138 5.38 -19.61 23.86
N PRO A 139 6.41 -20.42 24.20
CA PRO A 139 6.23 -21.78 24.67
C PRO A 139 5.33 -21.88 25.90
N GLY A 140 4.62 -23.00 26.03
CA GLY A 140 3.76 -23.27 27.18
C GLY A 140 3.02 -24.60 27.04
N ASP A 141 2.49 -25.11 28.15
CA ASP A 141 1.70 -26.32 28.22
C ASP A 141 0.52 -26.07 29.16
N VAL A 142 -0.70 -26.07 28.61
CA VAL A 142 -1.92 -25.71 29.33
C VAL A 142 -3.04 -26.68 28.99
N THR A 143 -3.61 -27.28 30.03
CA THR A 143 -4.92 -27.96 29.97
C THR A 143 -5.93 -27.16 30.76
N ALA A 144 -6.95 -26.61 30.11
CA ALA A 144 -7.92 -25.74 30.77
C ALA A 144 -9.28 -25.72 30.05
N GLU A 145 -10.33 -25.33 30.78
CA GLU A 145 -11.65 -25.08 30.21
C GLU A 145 -11.64 -23.91 29.22
N VAL A 146 -12.65 -23.84 28.36
CA VAL A 146 -12.84 -22.75 27.38
C VAL A 146 -13.90 -21.75 27.86
N ALA A 147 -13.65 -20.46 27.62
CA ALA A 147 -14.65 -19.40 27.73
C ALA A 147 -14.84 -18.69 26.39
N TRP A 148 -16.09 -18.53 25.96
CA TRP A 148 -16.47 -17.76 24.78
C TRP A 148 -16.74 -16.30 25.14
N VAL A 149 -16.09 -15.38 24.41
CA VAL A 149 -16.19 -13.92 24.66
C VAL A 149 -16.74 -13.12 23.47
N GLY A 150 -17.09 -13.74 22.34
CA GLY A 150 -17.48 -12.98 21.16
C GLY A 150 -16.27 -12.43 20.41
N ASN A 151 -16.28 -11.14 20.08
CA ASN A 151 -15.14 -10.53 19.38
C ASN A 151 -13.88 -10.51 20.28
N GLY A 152 -14.05 -10.26 21.58
CA GLY A 152 -12.97 -10.29 22.57
C GLY A 152 -12.01 -9.10 22.50
N THR A 153 -12.35 -8.05 21.74
CA THR A 153 -11.51 -6.87 21.52
C THR A 153 -11.90 -5.68 22.40
N ASN A 154 -12.97 -5.80 23.18
CA ASN A 154 -13.44 -4.74 24.08
C ASN A 154 -13.67 -5.27 25.49
N ASP A 155 -13.52 -4.43 26.51
CA ASP A 155 -13.80 -4.81 27.91
C ASP A 155 -15.23 -5.34 28.12
N SER A 156 -16.20 -4.83 27.36
CA SER A 156 -17.60 -5.29 27.40
C SER A 156 -17.75 -6.77 27.06
N ASP A 157 -16.86 -7.32 26.24
CA ASP A 157 -16.88 -8.72 25.80
C ASP A 157 -16.58 -9.71 26.95
N TYR A 158 -15.95 -9.21 28.01
CA TYR A 158 -15.53 -9.98 29.18
C TYR A 158 -16.45 -9.81 30.39
N VAL A 159 -17.44 -8.90 30.33
CA VAL A 159 -18.40 -8.67 31.42
C VAL A 159 -19.19 -9.94 31.71
N GLN A 160 -19.22 -10.35 32.98
CA GLN A 160 -19.87 -11.58 33.45
C GLN A 160 -19.32 -12.88 32.81
N LYS A 161 -18.11 -12.84 32.23
CA LYS A 161 -17.41 -14.04 31.72
C LYS A 161 -16.29 -14.46 32.67
N ASN A 162 -16.30 -15.71 33.11
CA ASN A 162 -15.19 -16.27 33.90
C ASN A 162 -14.08 -16.80 32.98
N VAL A 163 -13.10 -15.94 32.66
CA VAL A 163 -11.99 -16.27 31.75
C VAL A 163 -10.67 -16.60 32.46
N LYS A 164 -10.53 -16.26 33.74
CA LYS A 164 -9.28 -16.43 34.47
C LYS A 164 -8.90 -17.92 34.54
N GLY A 165 -7.67 -18.23 34.13
CA GLY A 165 -7.16 -19.61 34.13
C GLY A 165 -7.68 -20.48 32.97
N LYS A 166 -8.43 -19.92 32.01
CA LYS A 166 -9.06 -20.65 30.91
C LYS A 166 -8.38 -20.39 29.56
N PHE A 167 -8.72 -21.18 28.54
CA PHE A 167 -8.60 -20.76 27.16
C PHE A 167 -9.74 -19.78 26.83
N VAL A 168 -9.44 -18.72 26.09
CA VAL A 168 -10.46 -17.80 25.57
C VAL A 168 -10.67 -18.07 24.08
N LEU A 169 -11.90 -18.36 23.69
CA LEU A 169 -12.34 -18.47 22.30
C LEU A 169 -12.94 -17.12 21.86
N ALA A 170 -12.46 -16.57 20.74
CA ALA A 170 -12.92 -15.30 20.19
C ALA A 170 -12.84 -15.23 18.65
N THR A 171 -13.37 -14.16 18.06
CA THR A 171 -13.37 -13.93 16.59
C THR A 171 -12.59 -12.68 16.15
N GLY A 172 -12.18 -11.83 17.09
CA GLY A 172 -11.46 -10.60 16.83
C GLY A 172 -9.99 -10.76 16.46
N SER A 173 -9.24 -9.66 16.53
CA SER A 173 -7.80 -9.64 16.27
C SER A 173 -7.06 -10.46 17.34
N GLY A 174 -6.04 -11.23 16.94
CA GLY A 174 -5.22 -12.01 17.89
C GLY A 174 -4.55 -11.12 18.94
N GLU A 175 -4.08 -9.94 18.50
CA GLU A 175 -3.42 -8.94 19.33
C GLU A 175 -4.32 -8.43 20.46
N ASP A 176 -5.51 -7.91 20.13
CA ASP A 176 -6.38 -7.30 21.14
C ASP A 176 -7.00 -8.35 22.06
N VAL A 177 -7.36 -9.51 21.52
CA VAL A 177 -7.87 -10.62 22.32
C VAL A 177 -6.81 -11.11 23.30
N HIS A 178 -5.54 -11.29 22.88
CA HIS A 178 -4.47 -11.69 23.80
C HIS A 178 -4.26 -10.66 24.91
N ARG A 179 -4.16 -9.38 24.53
CA ARG A 179 -3.97 -8.27 25.48
C ARG A 179 -5.07 -8.21 26.53
N LEU A 180 -6.33 -8.36 26.14
CA LEU A 180 -7.44 -8.35 27.09
C LEU A 180 -7.54 -9.68 27.85
N ALA A 181 -7.70 -10.80 27.16
CA ALA A 181 -7.94 -12.11 27.77
C ALA A 181 -6.80 -12.51 28.71
N VAL A 182 -5.56 -12.50 28.22
CA VAL A 182 -4.39 -13.04 28.94
C VAL A 182 -3.83 -11.98 29.87
N ILE A 183 -3.42 -10.83 29.35
CA ILE A 183 -2.67 -9.83 30.13
C ILE A 183 -3.57 -9.14 31.17
N LYS A 184 -4.80 -8.75 30.81
CA LYS A 184 -5.71 -8.03 31.71
C LYS A 184 -6.56 -8.97 32.58
N TYR A 185 -7.18 -9.99 31.98
CA TYR A 185 -8.15 -10.85 32.67
C TYR A 185 -7.60 -12.20 33.14
N GLY A 186 -6.35 -12.53 32.84
CA GLY A 186 -5.65 -13.69 33.39
C GLY A 186 -6.06 -15.03 32.78
N ALA A 187 -6.56 -15.06 31.55
CA ALA A 187 -6.65 -16.27 30.74
C ALA A 187 -5.25 -16.87 30.52
N LYS A 188 -5.18 -18.16 30.20
CA LYS A 188 -3.91 -18.86 29.97
C LYS A 188 -3.45 -18.77 28.51
N ALA A 189 -4.39 -18.82 27.58
CA ALA A 189 -4.13 -18.78 26.15
C ALA A 189 -5.39 -18.37 25.38
N VAL A 190 -5.22 -18.05 24.10
CA VAL A 190 -6.28 -17.60 23.19
C VAL A 190 -6.48 -18.59 22.04
N VAL A 191 -7.71 -18.72 21.57
CA VAL A 191 -8.07 -19.44 20.36
C VAL A 191 -8.96 -18.51 19.52
N ASN A 192 -8.51 -18.15 18.31
CA ASN A 192 -9.30 -17.33 17.39
C ASN A 192 -9.73 -18.10 16.15
N TYR A 193 -10.86 -17.70 15.59
CA TYR A 193 -11.32 -18.17 14.28
C TYR A 193 -11.97 -17.06 13.46
N LEU A 194 -12.01 -17.25 12.15
CA LEU A 194 -12.55 -16.27 11.20
C LEU A 194 -14.07 -16.39 11.09
N ASP A 195 -14.82 -15.53 11.79
CA ASP A 195 -16.30 -15.44 11.68
C ASP A 195 -16.76 -14.29 10.76
N GLU A 196 -16.19 -14.27 9.56
CA GLU A 196 -16.58 -13.38 8.47
C GLU A 196 -17.25 -14.17 7.35
N LYS A 197 -17.88 -13.49 6.37
CA LYS A 197 -18.53 -14.15 5.23
C LYS A 197 -17.61 -15.18 4.57
N ARG A 198 -16.37 -14.79 4.26
CA ARG A 198 -15.38 -15.67 3.63
C ARG A 198 -15.02 -16.90 4.46
N GLY A 199 -14.94 -16.77 5.79
CA GLY A 199 -14.69 -17.89 6.70
C GLY A 199 -15.90 -18.83 6.82
N ARG A 200 -17.12 -18.27 6.82
CA ARG A 200 -18.37 -19.07 6.83
C ARG A 200 -18.61 -19.81 5.52
N GLU A 201 -18.26 -19.21 4.40
CA GLU A 201 -18.35 -19.84 3.07
C GLU A 201 -17.22 -20.84 2.82
N ASN A 202 -16.09 -20.74 3.56
CA ASN A 202 -14.94 -21.63 3.47
C ASN A 202 -14.57 -22.16 4.87
N PRO A 203 -15.36 -23.11 5.43
CA PRO A 203 -15.29 -23.45 6.85
C PRO A 203 -13.95 -24.03 7.33
N ASP A 204 -13.12 -24.56 6.43
CA ASP A 204 -11.80 -25.13 6.73
C ASP A 204 -10.64 -24.11 6.61
N MET A 205 -10.92 -22.90 6.14
CA MET A 205 -9.95 -21.81 6.02
C MET A 205 -9.51 -21.33 7.40
N ILE A 206 -8.20 -21.16 7.58
CA ILE A 206 -7.59 -20.62 8.81
C ILE A 206 -6.98 -19.26 8.48
N ARG A 207 -7.37 -18.23 9.23
CA ARG A 207 -6.81 -16.88 9.12
C ARG A 207 -5.52 -16.76 9.91
N TYR A 208 -4.50 -16.19 9.28
CA TYR A 208 -3.32 -15.68 9.94
C TYR A 208 -3.67 -14.51 10.86
N THR A 209 -3.36 -14.63 12.15
CA THR A 209 -3.30 -13.52 13.10
C THR A 209 -2.08 -13.65 14.01
N GLY A 210 -1.68 -12.56 14.67
CA GLY A 210 -0.55 -12.53 15.61
C GLY A 210 -0.86 -11.77 16.89
N ILE A 211 0.00 -11.91 17.90
CA ILE A 211 -0.11 -11.25 19.22
C ILE A 211 0.47 -9.83 19.21
N TRP A 212 1.48 -9.56 18.38
CA TRP A 212 2.13 -8.24 18.19
C TRP A 212 2.40 -7.47 19.50
N PRO A 213 3.18 -8.03 20.44
CA PRO A 213 3.33 -7.47 21.78
C PRO A 213 4.05 -6.13 21.79
N ARG A 214 3.59 -5.23 22.66
CA ARG A 214 4.33 -4.03 23.04
C ARG A 214 5.53 -4.39 23.91
N ALA A 215 6.53 -3.51 23.97
CA ALA A 215 7.75 -3.71 24.75
C ALA A 215 7.48 -4.10 26.22
N GLU A 216 6.50 -3.46 26.85
CA GLU A 216 6.06 -3.74 28.23
C GLU A 216 5.23 -5.02 28.39
N GLU A 217 4.73 -5.56 27.28
CA GLU A 217 3.90 -6.76 27.22
C GLU A 217 4.73 -8.03 27.01
N LEU A 218 5.95 -7.94 26.46
CA LEU A 218 6.81 -9.08 26.09
C LEU A 218 6.90 -10.17 27.16
N SER A 219 7.09 -9.79 28.43
CA SER A 219 7.22 -10.72 29.57
C SER A 219 5.92 -11.40 29.99
N LYS A 220 4.77 -10.91 29.51
CA LYS A 220 3.42 -11.38 29.83
C LYS A 220 2.80 -12.17 28.68
N VAL A 221 3.48 -12.26 27.54
CA VAL A 221 3.02 -13.01 26.38
C VAL A 221 3.01 -14.51 26.70
N THR A 222 1.85 -15.13 26.54
CA THR A 222 1.66 -16.58 26.52
C THR A 222 1.58 -17.07 25.07
N PHE A 223 0.56 -17.81 24.68
CA PHE A 223 0.37 -18.30 23.32
C PHE A 223 -1.09 -18.24 22.90
N GLY A 224 -1.31 -18.34 21.59
CA GLY A 224 -2.64 -18.54 21.05
C GLY A 224 -2.63 -19.30 19.73
N PHE A 225 -3.78 -19.83 19.36
CA PHE A 225 -3.99 -20.63 18.16
C PHE A 225 -5.04 -19.99 17.25
N ASN A 226 -4.83 -20.09 15.94
CA ASN A 226 -5.86 -19.85 14.94
C ASN A 226 -6.45 -21.19 14.52
N ILE A 227 -7.77 -21.30 14.50
CA ILE A 227 -8.51 -22.49 14.06
C ILE A 227 -9.47 -22.13 12.93
N SER A 228 -9.95 -23.16 12.22
CA SER A 228 -10.89 -22.98 11.14
C SER A 228 -12.26 -22.52 11.66
N ASN A 229 -13.09 -21.97 10.77
CA ASN A 229 -14.44 -21.57 11.15
C ASN A 229 -15.27 -22.77 11.65
N ALA A 230 -15.18 -23.93 10.98
CA ALA A 230 -15.84 -25.16 11.43
C ALA A 230 -15.43 -25.57 12.85
N HIS A 231 -14.13 -25.51 13.16
CA HIS A 231 -13.64 -25.82 14.51
C HIS A 231 -14.12 -24.79 15.55
N GLY A 232 -14.09 -23.50 15.23
CA GLY A 232 -14.59 -22.44 16.10
C GLY A 232 -16.09 -22.59 16.40
N GLU A 233 -16.89 -22.85 15.36
CA GLU A 233 -18.34 -23.07 15.47
C GLU A 233 -18.68 -24.34 16.24
N LYS A 234 -17.90 -25.41 16.05
CA LYS A 234 -18.04 -26.65 16.84
C LYS A 234 -17.82 -26.38 18.34
N LEU A 235 -16.76 -25.65 18.70
CA LEU A 235 -16.50 -25.26 20.09
C LEU A 235 -17.62 -24.38 20.64
N ARG A 236 -18.10 -23.42 19.84
CA ARG A 236 -19.19 -22.51 20.22
C ARG A 236 -20.49 -23.26 20.48
N SER A 237 -20.86 -24.20 19.62
CA SER A 237 -22.06 -25.04 19.79
C SER A 237 -21.98 -25.86 21.07
N MET A 238 -20.85 -26.52 21.33
CA MET A 238 -20.67 -27.30 22.56
C MET A 238 -20.86 -26.44 23.82
N LEU A 239 -20.29 -25.23 23.85
CA LEU A 239 -20.45 -24.30 24.97
C LEU A 239 -21.90 -23.82 25.11
N ALA A 240 -22.61 -23.54 24.01
CA ALA A 240 -24.02 -23.13 24.01
C ALA A 240 -24.96 -24.24 24.51
N GLU A 241 -24.62 -25.50 24.25
CA GLU A 241 -25.31 -26.69 24.78
C GLU A 241 -25.01 -26.96 26.27
N GLY A 242 -24.17 -26.14 26.91
CA GLY A 242 -23.77 -26.30 28.31
C GLY A 242 -22.75 -27.41 28.54
N LYS A 243 -22.10 -27.93 27.49
CA LYS A 243 -21.05 -28.95 27.63
C LYS A 243 -19.79 -28.31 28.22
N LYS A 244 -19.11 -29.06 29.09
CA LYS A 244 -17.77 -28.71 29.55
C LYS A 244 -16.76 -29.01 28.44
N VAL A 245 -16.15 -27.96 27.90
CA VAL A 245 -15.09 -28.06 26.89
C VAL A 245 -13.75 -27.78 27.55
N VAL A 246 -12.81 -28.72 27.41
CA VAL A 246 -11.44 -28.60 27.91
C VAL A 246 -10.48 -28.79 26.75
N LEU A 247 -9.55 -27.86 26.59
CA LEU A 247 -8.49 -27.93 25.58
C LEU A 247 -7.16 -28.26 26.25
N HIS A 248 -6.29 -28.96 25.52
CA HIS A 248 -4.87 -29.09 25.81
C HIS A 248 -4.08 -28.41 24.68
N GLY A 249 -3.36 -27.35 25.03
CA GLY A 249 -2.50 -26.60 24.12
C GLY A 249 -1.06 -26.68 24.59
N VAL A 250 -0.17 -27.16 23.71
CA VAL A 250 1.27 -27.23 23.96
C VAL A 250 2.02 -26.52 22.84
N VAL A 251 2.98 -25.68 23.20
CA VAL A 251 3.86 -24.92 22.31
C VAL A 251 5.29 -25.10 22.80
N GLN A 252 6.20 -25.49 21.90
CA GLN A 252 7.61 -25.72 22.20
C GLN A 252 8.52 -24.92 21.28
N GLY A 253 9.64 -24.45 21.80
CA GLY A 253 10.63 -23.70 21.04
C GLY A 253 11.29 -22.65 21.92
N LYS A 254 11.92 -21.66 21.29
CA LYS A 254 12.58 -20.55 21.98
C LYS A 254 11.60 -19.44 22.37
N GLY A 255 10.55 -19.25 21.57
CA GLY A 255 9.59 -18.15 21.72
C GLY A 255 10.18 -16.81 21.31
N LEU A 256 9.72 -15.76 21.99
CA LEU A 256 10.18 -14.40 21.81
C LEU A 256 11.62 -14.24 22.30
N HIS A 257 12.46 -13.65 21.46
CA HIS A 257 13.85 -13.37 21.79
C HIS A 257 14.40 -12.22 20.95
N PRO A 258 15.46 -11.52 21.42
CA PRO A 258 16.18 -10.56 20.58
C PRO A 258 16.74 -11.20 19.31
N SER A 259 16.49 -10.58 18.16
CA SER A 259 16.92 -11.04 16.84
C SER A 259 17.23 -9.81 15.95
N THR A 260 17.24 -10.03 14.65
CA THR A 260 17.44 -9.01 13.64
C THR A 260 16.43 -9.15 12.50
N MET A 261 16.18 -8.04 11.81
CA MET A 261 15.47 -7.96 10.54
C MET A 261 16.48 -7.78 9.41
N GLU A 262 16.33 -8.55 8.34
CA GLU A 262 17.19 -8.48 7.15
C GLU A 262 16.46 -7.76 5.99
N VAL A 263 17.09 -6.73 5.43
CA VAL A 263 16.68 -6.07 4.19
C VAL A 263 17.63 -6.49 3.09
N VAL A 264 17.12 -7.14 2.04
CA VAL A 264 17.93 -7.46 0.86
C VAL A 264 17.93 -6.24 -0.05
N VAL A 265 19.12 -5.77 -0.41
CA VAL A 265 19.33 -4.65 -1.33
C VAL A 265 20.00 -5.17 -2.58
N ALA A 266 19.53 -4.75 -3.75
CA ALA A 266 20.26 -4.92 -5.01
C ALA A 266 20.24 -3.63 -5.84
N THR A 267 21.26 -3.40 -6.65
CA THR A 267 21.39 -2.20 -7.46
C THR A 267 22.02 -2.50 -8.81
N ILE A 268 21.37 -2.04 -9.87
CA ILE A 268 21.95 -1.91 -11.21
C ILE A 268 22.37 -0.45 -11.36
N ARG A 269 23.67 -0.19 -11.25
CA ARG A 269 24.23 1.17 -11.24
C ARG A 269 24.00 1.91 -12.56
N GLY A 270 23.51 3.15 -12.49
CA GLY A 270 23.36 4.03 -13.66
C GLY A 270 24.71 4.47 -14.26
N ARG A 271 24.72 4.81 -15.55
CA ARG A 271 25.93 5.27 -16.26
C ARG A 271 26.15 6.78 -16.24
N GLN A 272 25.08 7.57 -16.13
CA GLN A 272 25.14 9.04 -16.28
C GLN A 272 24.84 9.76 -14.95
N PHE A 273 23.83 9.29 -14.23
CA PHE A 273 23.40 9.81 -12.93
C PHE A 273 23.33 8.64 -11.92
N PRO A 274 24.47 8.02 -11.57
CA PRO A 274 24.50 6.83 -10.74
C PRO A 274 23.95 7.03 -9.32
N GLU A 275 23.90 8.27 -8.84
CA GLU A 275 23.34 8.67 -7.55
C GLU A 275 21.82 8.86 -7.57
N GLU A 276 21.22 9.00 -8.75
CA GLU A 276 19.76 9.07 -8.91
C GLU A 276 19.19 7.65 -9.01
N GLU A 277 18.30 7.30 -8.09
CA GLU A 277 17.78 5.93 -7.94
C GLU A 277 16.28 5.87 -8.26
N LEU A 278 15.88 4.81 -8.96
CA LEU A 278 14.48 4.39 -9.10
C LEU A 278 14.30 3.04 -8.41
N VAL A 279 13.29 2.92 -7.54
CA VAL A 279 13.20 1.83 -6.57
C VAL A 279 12.06 0.87 -6.92
N PHE A 280 12.39 -0.42 -7.05
CA PHE A 280 11.44 -1.51 -6.93
C PHE A 280 11.46 -2.00 -5.49
N THR A 281 10.29 -2.19 -4.88
CA THR A 281 10.21 -2.75 -3.53
C THR A 281 9.09 -3.78 -3.44
N ALA A 282 9.29 -4.79 -2.61
CA ALA A 282 8.30 -5.77 -2.22
C ALA A 282 8.67 -6.29 -0.84
N HIS A 283 7.69 -6.55 0.02
CA HIS A 283 8.00 -7.20 1.29
C HIS A 283 8.15 -8.71 1.13
N LEU A 284 9.04 -9.28 1.94
CA LEU A 284 9.50 -10.67 1.88
C LEU A 284 9.01 -11.50 3.06
N ASP A 285 8.33 -10.89 4.02
CA ASP A 285 7.73 -11.64 5.11
C ASP A 285 6.38 -12.23 4.70
N HIS A 286 5.94 -13.22 5.49
CA HIS A 286 4.58 -13.73 5.70
C HIS A 286 4.61 -15.20 6.17
N PRO A 287 3.59 -15.69 6.90
CA PRO A 287 3.49 -17.10 7.26
C PRO A 287 3.35 -18.00 6.04
N LYS A 288 4.05 -19.14 6.02
CA LYS A 288 3.81 -20.17 5.00
C LYS A 288 2.30 -20.55 4.89
N GLU A 289 1.70 -20.61 3.70
CA GLU A 289 2.30 -20.46 2.35
C GLU A 289 2.33 -19.03 1.82
N CYS A 290 1.26 -18.24 1.94
CA CYS A 290 1.22 -16.81 1.60
C CYS A 290 1.90 -16.49 0.27
N ALA A 291 1.32 -17.04 -0.79
CA ALA A 291 1.89 -17.04 -2.13
C ALA A 291 1.67 -15.71 -2.86
N ASN A 292 0.45 -15.19 -2.82
CA ASN A 292 0.14 -13.87 -3.36
C ASN A 292 0.71 -12.80 -2.43
N ASP A 293 0.50 -12.92 -1.12
CA ASP A 293 0.92 -11.94 -0.11
C ASP A 293 2.09 -12.42 0.76
N ASN A 294 3.35 -12.10 0.48
CA ASN A 294 3.81 -11.40 -0.72
C ASN A 294 4.98 -12.09 -1.41
N ALA A 295 4.92 -13.43 -1.52
CA ALA A 295 5.88 -14.15 -2.35
C ALA A 295 5.79 -13.71 -3.82
N SER A 296 4.60 -13.32 -4.31
CA SER A 296 4.37 -12.87 -5.69
C SER A 296 5.12 -11.57 -6.03
N GLY A 297 5.04 -10.53 -5.19
CA GLY A 297 5.74 -9.27 -5.39
C GLY A 297 7.25 -9.45 -5.27
N SER A 298 7.69 -10.18 -4.23
CA SER A 298 9.10 -10.52 -4.02
C SER A 298 9.71 -11.29 -5.21
N ALA A 299 8.96 -12.24 -5.78
CA ALA A 299 9.37 -13.00 -6.95
C ALA A 299 9.41 -12.15 -8.22
N ALA A 300 8.40 -11.30 -8.44
CA ALA A 300 8.32 -10.43 -9.61
C ALA A 300 9.51 -9.46 -9.68
N ILE A 301 9.87 -8.80 -8.56
CA ILE A 301 11.02 -7.89 -8.56
C ILE A 301 12.36 -8.65 -8.71
N LEU A 302 12.42 -9.93 -8.33
CA LEU A 302 13.58 -10.78 -8.55
C LEU A 302 13.72 -11.16 -10.03
N ASP A 303 12.62 -11.47 -10.72
CA ASP A 303 12.64 -11.75 -12.17
C ASP A 303 12.95 -10.48 -12.99
N ILE A 304 12.43 -9.31 -12.59
CA ILE A 304 12.82 -8.02 -13.19
C ILE A 304 14.34 -7.82 -13.06
N ALA A 305 14.89 -8.02 -11.87
CA ALA A 305 16.33 -7.88 -11.63
C ALA A 305 17.15 -8.87 -12.49
N ARG A 306 16.72 -10.14 -12.57
CA ARG A 306 17.30 -11.16 -13.45
C ARG A 306 17.29 -10.70 -14.91
N SER A 307 16.13 -10.29 -15.40
CA SER A 307 15.90 -9.91 -16.80
C SER A 307 16.75 -8.72 -17.22
N PHE A 308 16.83 -7.67 -16.40
CA PHE A 308 17.73 -6.54 -16.66
C PHE A 308 19.20 -6.97 -16.71
N LYS A 309 19.66 -7.75 -15.72
CA LYS A 309 21.05 -8.25 -15.72
C LYS A 309 21.38 -9.08 -16.94
N GLU A 310 20.47 -9.95 -17.36
CA GLU A 310 20.64 -10.78 -18.55
C GLU A 310 20.78 -9.90 -19.81
N MET A 311 19.84 -8.97 -20.02
CA MET A 311 19.86 -8.09 -21.20
C MET A 311 21.10 -7.19 -21.24
N LEU A 312 21.54 -6.68 -20.09
CA LEU A 312 22.77 -5.88 -19.96
C LEU A 312 24.02 -6.72 -20.29
N LYS A 313 24.09 -7.96 -19.79
CA LYS A 313 25.18 -8.89 -20.09
C LYS A 313 25.23 -9.24 -21.58
N GLN A 314 24.06 -9.42 -22.21
CA GLN A 314 23.91 -9.68 -23.64
C GLN A 314 24.13 -8.42 -24.50
N ARG A 315 24.20 -7.22 -23.90
CA ARG A 315 24.34 -5.92 -24.57
C ARG A 315 23.21 -5.60 -25.55
N ILE A 316 22.01 -6.16 -25.31
CA ILE A 316 20.81 -5.88 -26.10
C ILE A 316 19.96 -4.76 -25.49
N LEU A 317 20.21 -4.44 -24.22
CA LEU A 317 19.72 -3.24 -23.55
C LEU A 317 20.95 -2.42 -23.09
N PRO A 318 20.97 -1.08 -23.27
CA PRO A 318 22.08 -0.26 -22.80
C PRO A 318 22.13 -0.22 -21.26
N GLN A 319 23.25 0.21 -20.68
CA GLN A 319 23.27 0.53 -19.24
C GLN A 319 22.30 1.70 -18.96
N PRO A 320 21.41 1.63 -17.95
CA PRO A 320 20.48 2.71 -17.67
C PRO A 320 21.22 3.99 -17.29
N ASN A 321 20.66 5.16 -17.60
CA ASN A 321 21.28 6.44 -17.21
C ASN A 321 21.27 6.63 -15.69
N ARG A 322 20.17 6.23 -15.03
CA ARG A 322 19.98 6.23 -13.57
C ARG A 322 20.08 4.84 -12.97
N SER A 323 20.33 4.75 -11.67
CA SER A 323 20.41 3.48 -10.97
C SER A 323 19.02 2.88 -10.76
N LEU A 324 18.88 1.56 -10.95
CA LEU A 324 17.70 0.80 -10.57
C LEU A 324 18.02 0.06 -9.27
N LYS A 325 17.24 0.32 -8.22
CA LYS A 325 17.42 -0.27 -6.88
C LYS A 325 16.25 -1.20 -6.57
N PHE A 326 16.56 -2.32 -5.93
CA PHE A 326 15.59 -3.34 -5.54
C PHE A 326 15.69 -3.57 -4.04
N LEU A 327 14.56 -3.54 -3.36
CA LEU A 327 14.46 -3.72 -1.92
C LEU A 327 13.49 -4.87 -1.61
N TRP A 328 13.98 -5.86 -0.84
CA TRP A 328 13.14 -6.85 -0.18
C TRP A 328 13.17 -6.59 1.31
N VAL A 329 12.02 -6.27 1.87
CA VAL A 329 11.91 -5.74 3.24
C VAL A 329 11.01 -6.63 4.10
N PRO A 330 11.24 -6.71 5.42
CA PRO A 330 10.17 -7.05 6.35
C PRO A 330 9.18 -5.88 6.36
N GLU A 331 7.92 -6.15 5.99
CA GLU A 331 6.89 -5.16 5.71
C GLU A 331 6.80 -4.13 6.83
N TRP A 332 6.85 -2.85 6.43
CA TRP A 332 6.82 -1.64 7.26
C TRP A 332 8.00 -1.49 8.22
N TYR A 333 8.22 -2.47 9.09
CA TYR A 333 9.22 -2.42 10.17
C TYR A 333 10.65 -2.38 9.64
N GLY A 334 10.95 -3.18 8.62
CA GLY A 334 12.27 -3.18 8.00
C GLY A 334 12.49 -1.99 7.08
N THR A 335 11.47 -1.54 6.34
CA THR A 335 11.54 -0.30 5.57
C THR A 335 11.76 0.91 6.48
N MET A 336 11.10 0.94 7.64
CA MET A 336 11.30 2.00 8.62
C MET A 336 12.69 1.95 9.24
N ALA A 337 13.20 0.76 9.56
CA ALA A 337 14.59 0.60 10.02
C ALA A 337 15.59 1.10 8.96
N TYR A 338 15.35 0.78 7.68
CA TYR A 338 16.14 1.24 6.55
C TYR A 338 16.11 2.77 6.42
N ILE A 339 14.94 3.40 6.45
CA ILE A 339 14.79 4.86 6.40
C ILE A 339 15.47 5.55 7.60
N ASP A 340 15.40 4.96 8.79
CA ASP A 340 16.05 5.52 9.99
C ASP A 340 17.58 5.52 9.86
N ALA A 341 18.14 4.45 9.28
CA ALA A 341 19.57 4.31 9.01
C ALA A 341 20.04 5.15 7.80
N HIS A 342 19.16 5.38 6.81
CA HIS A 342 19.44 6.09 5.57
C HIS A 342 18.61 7.38 5.45
N PRO A 343 18.92 8.46 6.19
CA PRO A 343 18.19 9.72 6.08
C PRO A 343 18.21 10.33 4.66
N GLU A 344 19.24 10.00 3.86
CA GLU A 344 19.38 10.36 2.44
C GLU A 344 18.37 9.64 1.52
N PHE A 345 17.72 8.57 1.99
CA PHE A 345 16.62 7.90 1.31
C PHE A 345 15.38 8.81 1.37
N ALA A 346 15.39 9.79 0.47
CA ALA A 346 14.45 10.88 0.38
C ALA A 346 14.20 11.22 -1.10
N GLY A 347 13.02 11.75 -1.37
CA GLY A 347 12.62 12.09 -2.73
C GLY A 347 12.93 13.52 -3.14
N PRO A 348 12.69 13.84 -4.42
CA PRO A 348 13.22 15.04 -5.07
C PRO A 348 12.70 16.34 -4.48
N THR A 349 11.44 16.39 -4.02
CA THR A 349 10.86 17.62 -3.44
C THR A 349 11.45 17.96 -2.06
N SER A 350 12.12 17.00 -1.42
CA SER A 350 12.93 17.21 -0.21
C SER A 350 14.43 17.33 -0.49
N GLY A 351 14.84 17.47 -1.76
CA GLY A 351 16.23 17.54 -2.19
C GLY A 351 16.96 16.19 -2.23
N GLY A 352 16.23 15.07 -2.06
CA GLY A 352 16.79 13.73 -2.13
C GLY A 352 16.95 13.22 -3.56
N LYS A 353 17.61 12.07 -3.69
CA LYS A 353 18.02 11.49 -4.99
C LYS A 353 17.29 10.20 -5.34
N ILE A 354 16.28 9.82 -4.57
CA ILE A 354 15.40 8.70 -4.89
C ILE A 354 14.22 9.27 -5.68
N ILE A 355 14.27 9.16 -7.01
CA ILE A 355 13.44 9.98 -7.90
C ILE A 355 12.01 9.43 -8.01
N ALA A 356 11.85 8.10 -7.97
CA ALA A 356 10.56 7.41 -8.03
C ALA A 356 10.67 5.96 -7.53
N GLY A 357 9.53 5.35 -7.20
CA GLY A 357 9.47 3.93 -6.91
C GLY A 357 8.17 3.24 -7.34
N ILE A 358 8.22 1.91 -7.39
CA ILE A 358 7.04 1.05 -7.53
C ILE A 358 7.10 -0.02 -6.45
N ASN A 359 6.03 -0.10 -5.66
CA ASN A 359 5.82 -1.17 -4.68
C ASN A 359 5.00 -2.29 -5.31
N MET A 360 5.50 -3.52 -5.20
CA MET A 360 4.88 -4.72 -5.74
C MET A 360 4.38 -5.55 -4.57
N ASP A 361 3.08 -5.52 -4.34
CA ASP A 361 2.43 -6.22 -3.24
C ASP A 361 1.23 -6.98 -3.75
N MET A 362 1.18 -8.30 -3.56
CA MET A 362 0.08 -9.13 -4.07
C MET A 362 -0.12 -8.95 -5.58
N VAL A 363 0.88 -9.21 -6.40
CA VAL A 363 0.87 -8.92 -7.85
C VAL A 363 0.67 -10.15 -8.75
N GLY A 364 0.57 -11.35 -8.17
CA GLY A 364 0.53 -12.59 -8.92
C GLY A 364 -0.84 -13.26 -8.98
N GLU A 365 -1.90 -12.59 -8.57
CA GLU A 365 -3.20 -13.22 -8.35
C GLU A 365 -3.84 -13.78 -9.63
N ASN A 366 -4.41 -14.98 -9.57
CA ASN A 366 -5.24 -15.51 -10.65
C ASN A 366 -6.64 -14.86 -10.64
N LEU A 367 -6.82 -13.90 -11.54
CA LEU A 367 -8.04 -13.08 -11.63
C LEU A 367 -9.32 -13.90 -11.90
N GLU A 368 -9.22 -15.03 -12.59
CA GLU A 368 -10.38 -15.90 -12.89
C GLU A 368 -10.79 -16.72 -11.68
N LEU A 369 -9.82 -17.36 -11.02
CA LEU A 369 -10.07 -18.24 -9.87
C LEU A 369 -10.57 -17.47 -8.66
N LEU A 370 -10.06 -16.25 -8.45
CA LEU A 370 -10.31 -15.47 -7.25
C LEU A 370 -11.26 -14.28 -7.48
N HIS A 371 -11.72 -14.07 -8.72
CA HIS A 371 -12.63 -12.99 -9.11
C HIS A 371 -12.12 -11.58 -8.74
N SER A 372 -10.81 -11.38 -8.94
CA SER A 372 -10.09 -10.18 -8.55
C SER A 372 -9.75 -9.28 -9.74
N LYS A 373 -9.00 -8.21 -9.47
CA LYS A 373 -8.48 -7.25 -10.44
C LYS A 373 -7.21 -6.61 -9.89
N MET A 374 -6.30 -6.24 -10.78
CA MET A 374 -5.13 -5.46 -10.39
C MET A 374 -5.53 -4.01 -10.09
N PHE A 375 -5.01 -3.46 -9.02
CA PHE A 375 -5.07 -2.05 -8.67
C PHE A 375 -3.71 -1.39 -8.92
N VAL A 376 -3.73 -0.33 -9.72
CA VAL A 376 -2.62 0.62 -9.82
C VAL A 376 -2.94 1.77 -8.87
N VAL A 377 -2.38 1.75 -7.67
CA VAL A 377 -2.64 2.71 -6.60
C VAL A 377 -1.70 3.90 -6.75
N LYS A 378 -2.26 5.06 -7.08
CA LYS A 378 -1.51 6.31 -7.30
C LYS A 378 -0.87 6.85 -6.02
N SER A 379 0.17 7.65 -6.20
CA SER A 379 0.65 8.57 -5.15
C SER A 379 -0.41 9.64 -4.83
N PRO A 380 -0.53 10.07 -3.56
CA PRO A 380 -1.48 11.11 -3.16
C PRO A 380 -0.97 12.52 -3.52
N TRP A 381 -1.82 13.53 -3.36
CA TRP A 381 -1.51 14.90 -3.78
C TRP A 381 -0.31 15.50 -3.06
N SER A 382 -0.08 15.17 -1.79
CA SER A 382 1.11 15.57 -1.02
C SER A 382 2.45 15.10 -1.61
N VAL A 383 2.44 14.21 -2.61
CA VAL A 383 3.61 13.73 -3.36
C VAL A 383 3.29 13.66 -4.87
N SER A 384 2.64 14.68 -5.40
CA SER A 384 2.27 14.77 -6.83
C SER A 384 3.45 14.52 -7.78
N SER A 385 3.22 13.66 -8.78
CA SER A 385 4.27 13.24 -9.73
C SER A 385 3.68 12.69 -11.02
N CYS A 386 4.38 12.92 -12.14
CA CYS A 386 4.12 12.33 -13.45
C CYS A 386 4.29 10.80 -13.46
N LEU A 387 4.85 10.21 -12.40
CA LEU A 387 4.90 8.77 -12.21
C LEU A 387 3.52 8.13 -12.33
N ASN A 388 2.48 8.77 -11.79
CA ASN A 388 1.10 8.27 -11.87
C ASN A 388 0.66 8.10 -13.33
N ASP A 389 0.95 9.10 -14.18
CA ASP A 389 0.62 9.10 -15.61
C ASP A 389 1.43 8.06 -16.38
N VAL A 390 2.72 7.92 -16.06
CA VAL A 390 3.59 6.91 -16.68
C VAL A 390 3.06 5.51 -16.38
N VAL A 391 2.82 5.17 -15.11
CA VAL A 391 2.38 3.82 -14.75
C VAL A 391 0.98 3.53 -15.31
N ALA A 392 0.08 4.50 -15.32
CA ALA A 392 -1.23 4.36 -15.96
C ALA A 392 -1.12 4.12 -17.49
N ASN A 393 -0.21 4.83 -18.17
CA ASN A 393 0.06 4.62 -19.59
C ASN A 393 0.64 3.22 -19.84
N MET A 394 1.57 2.76 -19.01
CA MET A 394 2.15 1.41 -19.12
C MET A 394 1.11 0.31 -18.84
N ALA A 395 0.20 0.51 -17.89
CA ALA A 395 -0.92 -0.42 -17.65
C ALA A 395 -1.85 -0.52 -18.88
N SER A 396 -2.16 0.61 -19.52
CA SER A 396 -2.93 0.63 -20.77
C SER A 396 -2.18 -0.03 -21.93
N MET A 397 -0.87 0.17 -22.03
CA MET A 397 -0.03 -0.53 -23.02
C MET A 397 -0.08 -2.04 -22.80
N VAL A 398 0.09 -2.51 -21.56
CA VAL A 398 0.07 -3.94 -21.21
C VAL A 398 -1.27 -4.59 -21.51
N ASP A 399 -2.39 -3.88 -21.29
CA ASP A 399 -3.72 -4.33 -21.69
C ASP A 399 -3.79 -4.62 -23.21
N LYS A 400 -3.32 -3.68 -24.04
CA LYS A 400 -3.27 -3.83 -25.51
C LYS A 400 -2.33 -4.93 -25.98
N MET A 401 -1.28 -5.24 -25.23
CA MET A 401 -0.32 -6.29 -25.58
C MET A 401 -0.91 -7.70 -25.50
N ASN A 402 -2.03 -7.89 -24.77
CA ASN A 402 -2.67 -9.18 -24.57
C ASN A 402 -1.66 -10.28 -24.15
N ILE A 403 -0.82 -9.96 -23.16
CA ILE A 403 0.18 -10.88 -22.61
C ILE A 403 -0.52 -12.12 -22.05
N GLN A 404 -0.02 -13.30 -22.42
CA GLN A 404 -0.49 -14.61 -21.99
C GLN A 404 0.67 -15.61 -21.88
N LYS A 405 0.69 -16.41 -20.81
CA LYS A 405 1.70 -17.46 -20.58
C LYS A 405 1.11 -18.86 -20.71
N PRO A 406 1.87 -19.88 -21.19
CA PRO A 406 1.35 -21.24 -21.36
C PRO A 406 0.69 -21.81 -20.10
N GLY A 407 1.30 -21.64 -18.92
CA GLY A 407 0.80 -22.08 -17.62
C GLY A 407 -0.08 -21.07 -16.90
N GLY A 408 -0.48 -19.99 -17.58
CA GLY A 408 -1.27 -18.91 -17.01
C GLY A 408 -2.64 -18.73 -17.64
N SER A 409 -3.43 -17.82 -17.06
CA SER A 409 -4.78 -17.50 -17.55
C SER A 409 -4.73 -16.91 -18.96
N LYS A 410 -5.85 -17.06 -19.67
CA LYS A 410 -6.08 -16.48 -21.01
C LYS A 410 -7.06 -15.31 -20.97
N SER A 411 -7.51 -14.93 -19.77
CA SER A 411 -8.37 -13.78 -19.57
C SER A 411 -7.73 -12.49 -20.04
N GLN A 412 -8.58 -11.58 -20.49
CA GLN A 412 -8.21 -10.19 -20.71
C GLN A 412 -7.70 -9.58 -19.41
N PHE A 413 -6.80 -8.60 -19.53
CA PHE A 413 -6.24 -7.95 -18.36
C PHE A 413 -7.32 -7.11 -17.66
N ASN A 414 -7.53 -7.36 -16.37
CA ASN A 414 -8.55 -6.67 -15.58
C ASN A 414 -7.86 -5.82 -14.50
N TYR A 415 -7.68 -4.53 -14.79
CA TYR A 415 -7.03 -3.58 -13.89
C TYR A 415 -7.83 -2.30 -13.65
N ARG A 416 -7.56 -1.59 -12.56
CA ARG A 416 -8.09 -0.25 -12.28
C ARG A 416 -6.99 0.66 -11.76
N VAL A 417 -6.84 1.83 -12.36
CA VAL A 417 -6.07 2.92 -11.76
C VAL A 417 -6.94 3.58 -10.70
N VAL A 418 -6.48 3.61 -9.45
CA VAL A 418 -7.26 4.09 -8.31
C VAL A 418 -6.51 5.18 -7.54
N PRO A 419 -7.23 6.07 -6.84
CA PRO A 419 -6.62 7.02 -5.91
C PRO A 419 -5.77 6.33 -4.85
N PHE A 420 -4.97 7.12 -4.13
CA PHE A 420 -4.12 6.63 -3.06
C PHE A 420 -4.92 5.81 -2.03
N ARG A 421 -4.32 4.69 -1.65
CA ARG A 421 -4.73 3.84 -0.53
C ARG A 421 -3.46 3.41 0.18
N SER A 422 -3.47 3.49 1.51
CA SER A 422 -2.43 2.92 2.37
C SER A 422 -2.51 1.38 2.33
N GLY A 423 -1.49 0.72 2.88
CA GLY A 423 -1.55 -0.72 3.12
C GLY A 423 -0.26 -1.49 2.85
N SER A 424 0.81 -0.83 2.39
CA SER A 424 2.10 -1.48 2.08
C SER A 424 3.24 -0.46 2.10
N ASP A 425 4.46 -0.89 1.77
CA ASP A 425 5.69 -0.11 1.87
C ASP A 425 5.77 1.12 0.93
N HIS A 426 4.87 1.28 -0.04
CA HIS A 426 4.78 2.52 -0.81
C HIS A 426 4.52 3.73 0.08
N MET A 427 3.76 3.57 1.17
CA MET A 427 3.51 4.67 2.10
C MET A 427 4.79 5.13 2.82
N MET A 428 5.73 4.21 3.06
CA MET A 428 7.01 4.50 3.72
C MET A 428 7.87 5.41 2.85
N MET A 429 7.90 5.14 1.54
CA MET A 429 8.59 5.96 0.55
C MET A 429 7.88 7.30 0.30
N LEU A 430 6.54 7.29 0.21
CA LEU A 430 5.74 8.51 0.02
C LEU A 430 5.94 9.52 1.14
N ASP A 431 6.06 9.09 2.39
CA ASP A 431 6.35 9.98 3.52
C ASP A 431 7.74 10.62 3.43
N ARG A 432 8.70 9.91 2.83
CA ARG A 432 10.03 10.43 2.47
C ARG A 432 10.01 11.29 1.20
N LYS A 433 8.82 11.63 0.70
CA LYS A 433 8.58 12.42 -0.51
C LYS A 433 9.10 11.78 -1.77
N ILE A 434 9.26 10.46 -1.78
CA ILE A 434 9.61 9.64 -2.94
C ILE A 434 8.29 9.26 -3.62
N PRO A 435 7.97 9.80 -4.81
CA PRO A 435 6.76 9.41 -5.52
C PRO A 435 6.77 7.90 -5.77
N THR A 436 5.74 7.21 -5.26
CA THR A 436 5.64 5.76 -5.40
C THR A 436 4.22 5.35 -5.76
N VAL A 437 4.10 4.48 -6.76
CA VAL A 437 2.87 3.77 -7.12
C VAL A 437 2.93 2.35 -6.56
N MET A 438 1.81 1.83 -6.05
CA MET A 438 1.70 0.41 -5.69
C MET A 438 0.91 -0.34 -6.75
N LEU A 439 1.42 -1.50 -7.17
CA LEU A 439 0.64 -2.52 -7.87
C LEU A 439 0.17 -3.53 -6.82
N SER A 440 -1.14 -3.79 -6.78
CA SER A 440 -1.69 -4.79 -5.88
C SER A 440 -2.99 -5.42 -6.35
N HIS A 441 -3.50 -6.38 -5.60
CA HIS A 441 -4.82 -6.98 -5.81
C HIS A 441 -5.64 -7.04 -4.52
N SER A 442 -6.85 -7.58 -4.60
CA SER A 442 -7.69 -7.83 -3.42
C SER A 442 -8.42 -9.16 -3.57
N ASP A 443 -8.27 -10.05 -2.60
CA ASP A 443 -8.83 -11.40 -2.69
C ASP A 443 -9.34 -11.94 -1.36
N TYR A 444 -10.17 -12.97 -1.42
CA TYR A 444 -10.78 -13.55 -0.22
C TYR A 444 -9.85 -14.52 0.52
N THR A 445 -8.74 -14.93 -0.10
CA THR A 445 -7.72 -15.83 0.47
C THR A 445 -6.62 -15.10 1.24
N HIS A 446 -6.52 -13.77 1.09
CA HIS A 446 -5.59 -12.88 1.79
C HIS A 446 -5.50 -13.16 3.29
N HIS A 447 -4.26 -13.35 3.78
CA HIS A 447 -3.95 -13.75 5.15
C HIS A 447 -4.62 -15.07 5.59
N THR A 448 -4.71 -16.08 4.72
CA THR A 448 -5.29 -17.38 5.09
C THR A 448 -4.54 -18.56 4.49
N THR A 449 -4.83 -19.76 4.99
CA THR A 449 -4.29 -21.03 4.45
C THR A 449 -4.68 -21.30 3.01
N TYR A 450 -5.59 -20.51 2.43
CA TYR A 450 -5.99 -20.65 1.03
C TYR A 450 -5.10 -19.81 0.10
N ASP A 451 -4.29 -18.88 0.61
CA ASP A 451 -3.29 -18.17 -0.19
C ASP A 451 -2.10 -19.10 -0.50
N THR A 452 -2.24 -19.84 -1.59
CA THR A 452 -1.31 -20.90 -2.02
C THR A 452 -0.77 -20.63 -3.42
N PRO A 453 0.36 -21.25 -3.83
CA PRO A 453 0.90 -21.08 -5.18
C PRO A 453 -0.06 -21.48 -6.31
N ALA A 454 -1.10 -22.26 -6.01
CA ALA A 454 -2.14 -22.62 -6.97
C ALA A 454 -2.97 -21.40 -7.42
N ASN A 455 -3.08 -20.38 -6.55
CA ASN A 455 -3.80 -19.14 -6.84
C ASN A 455 -2.96 -18.12 -7.60
N VAL A 456 -1.69 -18.42 -7.87
CA VAL A 456 -0.78 -17.50 -8.54
C VAL A 456 -0.75 -17.78 -10.04
N ASP A 457 -0.94 -16.74 -10.86
CA ASP A 457 -1.00 -16.79 -12.31
C ASP A 457 0.28 -16.21 -12.93
N PRO A 458 1.05 -17.00 -13.70
CA PRO A 458 2.24 -16.51 -14.39
C PRO A 458 1.91 -15.47 -15.47
N THR A 459 0.70 -15.47 -16.05
CA THR A 459 0.28 -14.40 -16.95
C THR A 459 0.20 -13.06 -16.19
N GLU A 460 -0.40 -13.07 -15.00
CA GLU A 460 -0.57 -11.85 -14.19
C GLU A 460 0.75 -11.33 -13.63
N LEU A 461 1.63 -12.24 -13.19
CA LEU A 461 3.00 -11.89 -12.78
C LEU A 461 3.74 -11.14 -13.89
N GLN A 462 3.73 -11.66 -15.13
CA GLN A 462 4.44 -10.98 -16.23
C GLN A 462 3.79 -9.63 -16.59
N ARG A 463 2.47 -9.48 -16.46
CA ARG A 463 1.80 -8.19 -16.66
C ARG A 463 2.25 -7.17 -15.62
N ALA A 464 2.28 -7.56 -14.34
CA ALA A 464 2.78 -6.70 -13.27
C ALA A 464 4.25 -6.32 -13.48
N GLU A 465 5.09 -7.29 -13.83
CA GLU A 465 6.49 -7.07 -14.17
C GLU A 465 6.66 -6.11 -15.33
N MET A 466 5.87 -6.29 -16.39
CA MET A 466 5.91 -5.45 -17.57
C MET A 466 5.54 -4.01 -17.22
N ILE A 467 4.49 -3.78 -16.42
CA ILE A 467 4.10 -2.45 -15.95
C ILE A 467 5.25 -1.81 -15.15
N ALA A 468 5.78 -2.53 -14.17
CA ALA A 468 6.80 -1.99 -13.27
C ALA A 468 8.13 -1.72 -13.99
N ALA A 469 8.64 -2.72 -14.72
CA ALA A 469 9.91 -2.65 -15.42
C ALA A 469 9.90 -1.59 -16.53
N SER A 470 8.84 -1.54 -17.34
CA SER A 470 8.72 -0.51 -18.40
C SER A 470 8.67 0.90 -17.84
N SER A 471 7.91 1.13 -16.76
CA SER A 471 7.74 2.44 -16.14
C SER A 471 9.06 3.00 -15.63
N LEU A 472 9.76 2.22 -14.80
CA LEU A 472 11.03 2.70 -14.23
C LEU A 472 12.17 2.67 -15.25
N TRP A 473 12.16 1.76 -16.24
CA TRP A 473 13.13 1.80 -17.34
C TRP A 473 13.00 3.07 -18.19
N TYR A 474 11.76 3.43 -18.56
CA TYR A 474 11.47 4.64 -19.32
C TYR A 474 11.95 5.89 -18.57
N LEU A 475 11.57 6.03 -17.30
CA LEU A 475 11.99 7.16 -16.46
C LEU A 475 13.49 7.19 -16.17
N ALA A 476 14.14 6.04 -16.03
CA ALA A 476 15.58 5.94 -15.85
C ALA A 476 16.38 6.46 -17.05
N ASN A 477 15.78 6.48 -18.25
CA ASN A 477 16.45 6.78 -19.51
C ASN A 477 15.80 7.94 -20.30
N LEU A 478 14.86 8.66 -19.69
CA LEU A 478 14.03 9.67 -20.33
C LEU A 478 14.87 10.67 -21.15
N SER A 479 14.77 10.61 -22.47
CA SER A 479 15.45 11.55 -23.36
C SER A 479 14.78 12.93 -23.36
N ALA A 480 15.45 13.95 -23.92
CA ALA A 480 14.89 15.29 -24.04
C ALA A 480 13.56 15.28 -24.82
N SER A 481 13.48 14.60 -25.96
CA SER A 481 12.25 14.50 -26.75
C SER A 481 11.14 13.75 -26.01
N GLU A 482 11.47 12.61 -25.38
CA GLU A 482 10.46 11.84 -24.61
C GLU A 482 9.97 12.62 -23.39
N SER A 483 10.80 13.48 -22.80
CA SER A 483 10.38 14.32 -21.68
C SER A 483 9.36 15.38 -22.10
N LEU A 484 9.44 15.90 -23.33
CA LEU A 484 8.44 16.79 -23.90
C LEU A 484 7.13 16.05 -24.17
N ASP A 485 7.21 14.83 -24.73
CA ASP A 485 6.03 13.99 -24.97
C ASP A 485 5.34 13.60 -23.65
N LEU A 486 6.11 13.26 -22.62
CA LEU A 486 5.58 12.97 -21.28
C LEU A 486 4.90 14.21 -20.68
N PHE A 487 5.51 15.38 -20.79
CA PHE A 487 4.91 16.63 -20.32
C PHE A 487 3.57 16.90 -21.02
N GLU A 488 3.48 16.64 -22.33
CA GLU A 488 2.22 16.76 -23.08
C GLU A 488 1.17 15.73 -22.64
N LEU A 489 1.56 14.51 -22.31
CA LEU A 489 0.65 13.50 -21.74
C LEU A 489 0.10 13.93 -20.39
N VAL A 490 0.97 14.34 -19.45
CA VAL A 490 0.56 14.79 -18.11
C VAL A 490 -0.38 16.00 -18.23
N LYS A 491 -0.11 16.89 -19.18
CA LYS A 491 -0.99 18.00 -19.53
C LYS A 491 -2.36 17.54 -20.03
N ALA A 492 -2.42 16.56 -20.91
CA ALA A 492 -3.67 16.04 -21.42
C ALA A 492 -4.51 15.41 -20.29
N ASN A 493 -3.87 14.63 -19.42
CA ASN A 493 -4.52 14.00 -18.27
C ASN A 493 -5.01 15.02 -17.25
N THR A 494 -4.26 16.10 -17.03
CA THR A 494 -4.69 17.25 -16.22
C THR A 494 -6.02 17.85 -16.75
N TYR A 495 -6.15 18.04 -18.08
CA TYR A 495 -7.41 18.54 -18.64
C TYR A 495 -8.57 17.55 -18.48
N GLN A 496 -8.30 16.25 -18.57
CA GLN A 496 -9.30 15.23 -18.28
C GLN A 496 -9.76 15.31 -16.83
N HIS A 497 -8.84 15.39 -15.87
CA HIS A 497 -9.15 15.53 -14.44
C HIS A 497 -10.02 16.76 -14.18
N PHE A 498 -9.71 17.93 -14.78
CA PHE A 498 -10.55 19.11 -14.64
C PHE A 498 -11.97 18.91 -15.17
N GLY A 499 -12.12 18.26 -16.34
CA GLY A 499 -13.43 17.96 -16.90
C GLY A 499 -14.25 17.03 -16.00
N GLU A 500 -13.60 16.00 -15.43
CA GLU A 500 -14.22 15.08 -14.49
C GLU A 500 -14.63 15.77 -13.19
N MET A 501 -13.74 16.60 -12.62
CA MET A 501 -14.01 17.36 -11.40
C MET A 501 -15.14 18.38 -11.61
N ALA A 502 -15.13 19.14 -12.71
CA ALA A 502 -16.21 20.07 -13.02
C ALA A 502 -17.58 19.37 -13.11
N ARG A 503 -17.61 18.15 -13.66
CA ARG A 503 -18.82 17.31 -13.68
C ARG A 503 -19.24 16.87 -12.28
N MET A 504 -18.29 16.46 -11.43
CA MET A 504 -18.56 16.08 -10.04
C MET A 504 -19.11 17.24 -9.22
N VAL A 505 -18.46 18.40 -9.30
CA VAL A 505 -18.91 19.65 -8.66
C VAL A 505 -20.32 20.01 -9.09
N ARG A 506 -20.61 19.94 -10.39
CA ARG A 506 -21.97 20.17 -10.91
C ARG A 506 -22.99 19.22 -10.30
N ALA A 507 -22.66 17.94 -10.17
CA ALA A 507 -23.55 16.94 -9.56
C ALA A 507 -23.77 17.21 -8.07
N GLN A 508 -22.74 17.60 -7.34
CA GLN A 508 -22.82 17.97 -5.92
C GLN A 508 -23.72 19.19 -5.70
N ILE A 509 -23.55 20.25 -6.49
CA ILE A 509 -24.36 21.47 -6.40
C ILE A 509 -25.82 21.19 -6.74
N THR A 510 -26.07 20.46 -7.83
CA THR A 510 -27.45 20.12 -8.25
C THR A 510 -28.15 19.21 -7.23
N GLY A 511 -27.39 18.36 -6.52
CA GLY A 511 -27.91 17.47 -5.49
C GLY A 511 -28.06 18.10 -4.10
N ALA A 512 -27.44 19.26 -3.85
CA ALA A 512 -27.47 19.91 -2.54
C ALA A 512 -28.81 20.58 -2.26
N LYS A 513 -29.22 20.60 -0.98
CA LYS A 513 -30.38 21.38 -0.55
C LYS A 513 -30.03 22.86 -0.57
N ILE A 514 -31.01 23.73 -0.81
CA ILE A 514 -30.79 25.19 -0.91
C ILE A 514 -29.98 25.75 0.26
N LYS A 515 -30.30 25.32 1.50
CA LYS A 515 -29.60 25.75 2.71
C LYS A 515 -28.13 25.32 2.79
N ASP A 516 -27.75 24.27 2.08
CA ASP A 516 -26.42 23.65 2.10
C ASP A 516 -25.60 24.06 0.85
N LEU A 517 -26.21 24.76 -0.11
CA LEU A 517 -25.58 25.21 -1.36
C LEU A 517 -24.30 26.05 -1.16
N PRO A 518 -24.24 27.02 -0.22
CA PRO A 518 -23.03 27.80 -0.03
C PRO A 518 -21.83 26.95 0.43
N MET A 519 -22.09 25.98 1.32
CA MET A 519 -21.06 25.04 1.78
C MET A 519 -20.63 24.11 0.63
N ALA A 520 -21.59 23.54 -0.10
CA ALA A 520 -21.31 22.66 -1.23
C ALA A 520 -20.51 23.37 -2.34
N TRP A 521 -20.85 24.63 -2.64
CA TRP A 521 -20.10 25.47 -3.57
C TRP A 521 -18.67 25.70 -3.07
N SER A 522 -18.52 26.10 -1.81
CA SER A 522 -17.20 26.35 -1.27
C SER A 522 -16.29 25.13 -1.27
N GLU A 523 -16.79 23.96 -0.85
CA GLU A 523 -15.96 22.75 -0.84
C GLU A 523 -15.56 22.36 -2.27
N SER A 524 -16.47 22.57 -3.22
CA SER A 524 -16.23 22.35 -4.65
C SER A 524 -15.20 23.31 -5.25
N ASP A 525 -15.30 24.60 -4.92
CA ASP A 525 -14.36 25.63 -5.32
C ASP A 525 -12.94 25.31 -4.82
N ASN A 526 -12.84 25.03 -3.51
CA ASN A 526 -11.60 24.58 -2.91
C ASN A 526 -11.05 23.32 -3.58
N ALA A 527 -11.90 22.33 -3.91
CA ALA A 527 -11.47 21.12 -4.59
C ALA A 527 -10.91 21.39 -5.99
N LEU A 528 -11.59 22.20 -6.79
CA LEU A 528 -11.15 22.59 -8.13
C LEU A 528 -9.81 23.34 -8.10
N SER A 529 -9.70 24.37 -7.24
CA SER A 529 -8.47 25.16 -7.12
C SER A 529 -7.30 24.35 -6.59
N THR A 530 -7.55 23.44 -5.64
CA THR A 530 -6.52 22.56 -5.09
C THR A 530 -6.03 21.55 -6.11
N GLN A 531 -6.96 20.88 -6.82
CA GLN A 531 -6.62 19.94 -7.90
C GLN A 531 -5.71 20.62 -8.95
N PHE A 532 -6.01 21.87 -9.31
CA PHE A 532 -5.20 22.62 -10.26
C PHE A 532 -3.74 22.79 -9.82
N VAL A 533 -3.52 23.10 -8.55
CA VAL A 533 -2.16 23.27 -8.00
C VAL A 533 -1.38 21.96 -8.13
N PHE A 534 -1.98 20.83 -7.75
CA PHE A 534 -1.31 19.53 -7.76
C PHE A 534 -1.12 18.95 -9.16
N ASP A 535 -2.03 19.21 -10.09
CA ASP A 535 -1.82 18.86 -11.50
C ASP A 535 -0.65 19.65 -12.13
N VAL A 536 -0.52 20.94 -11.78
CA VAL A 536 0.64 21.75 -12.17
C VAL A 536 1.93 21.18 -11.56
N GLU A 537 1.91 20.74 -10.31
CA GLU A 537 3.06 20.10 -9.66
C GLU A 537 3.42 18.77 -10.35
N ALA A 538 2.43 17.94 -10.69
CA ALA A 538 2.65 16.71 -11.44
C ALA A 538 3.29 16.98 -12.82
N ALA A 539 2.82 17.99 -13.56
CA ALA A 539 3.45 18.39 -14.83
C ALA A 539 4.88 18.89 -14.65
N LYS A 540 5.14 19.70 -13.61
CA LYS A 540 6.50 20.17 -13.29
C LYS A 540 7.43 19.03 -12.88
N SER A 541 6.92 17.96 -12.28
CA SER A 541 7.74 16.86 -11.79
C SER A 541 8.50 16.09 -12.88
N VAL A 542 8.12 16.23 -14.17
CA VAL A 542 8.87 15.69 -15.32
C VAL A 542 10.34 16.17 -15.30
N GLN A 543 10.59 17.38 -14.79
CA GLN A 543 11.93 17.94 -14.67
C GLN A 543 12.85 17.17 -13.70
N HIS A 544 12.29 16.31 -12.83
CA HIS A 544 13.08 15.44 -11.97
C HIS A 544 13.78 14.31 -12.74
N PHE A 545 13.31 14.01 -13.96
CA PHE A 545 13.84 12.95 -14.80
C PHE A 545 14.65 13.46 -15.99
N ASN A 546 14.52 14.74 -16.35
CA ASN A 546 15.29 15.36 -17.41
C ASN A 546 15.44 16.87 -17.17
N ASN A 547 16.63 17.42 -17.38
CA ASN A 547 16.94 18.84 -17.15
C ASN A 547 17.10 19.65 -18.45
N ASP A 548 16.46 19.21 -19.54
CA ASP A 548 16.46 19.92 -20.81
C ASP A 548 15.94 21.37 -20.64
N PRO A 549 16.62 22.40 -21.17
CA PRO A 549 16.23 23.78 -21.00
C PRO A 549 14.82 24.12 -21.53
N GLU A 550 14.37 23.51 -22.62
CA GLU A 550 13.03 23.78 -23.15
C GLU A 550 11.94 23.14 -22.28
N LEU A 551 12.20 21.95 -21.70
CA LEU A 551 11.30 21.35 -20.71
C LEU A 551 11.15 22.26 -19.49
N ILE A 552 12.26 22.77 -18.94
CA ILE A 552 12.23 23.66 -17.76
C ILE A 552 11.38 24.90 -18.06
N LYS A 553 11.61 25.53 -19.21
CA LYS A 553 10.84 26.68 -19.67
C LYS A 553 9.35 26.37 -19.84
N LEU A 554 8.99 25.21 -20.40
CA LEU A 554 7.60 24.78 -20.50
C LEU A 554 6.96 24.54 -19.13
N ALA A 555 7.69 23.90 -18.21
CA ALA A 555 7.26 23.65 -16.84
C ALA A 555 7.05 24.95 -16.05
N GLU A 556 7.84 25.99 -16.29
CA GLU A 556 7.63 27.33 -15.73
C GLU A 556 6.37 28.01 -16.30
N GLN A 557 6.11 27.84 -17.59
CA GLN A 557 4.95 28.42 -18.27
C GLN A 557 3.64 27.66 -18.01
N VAL A 558 3.73 26.42 -17.53
CA VAL A 558 2.56 25.51 -17.40
C VAL A 558 1.45 26.11 -16.55
N GLN A 559 1.80 26.82 -15.48
CA GLN A 559 0.84 27.45 -14.59
C GLN A 559 0.04 28.55 -15.32
N GLY A 560 0.70 29.35 -16.17
CA GLY A 560 0.02 30.37 -16.97
C GLY A 560 -0.85 29.77 -18.08
N HIS A 561 -0.39 28.68 -18.70
CA HIS A 561 -1.15 27.96 -19.73
C HIS A 561 -2.40 27.28 -19.16
N TYR A 562 -2.26 26.57 -18.03
CA TYR A 562 -3.38 25.92 -17.38
C TYR A 562 -4.31 26.96 -16.77
N GLY A 563 -3.76 28.02 -16.15
CA GLY A 563 -4.53 29.03 -15.41
C GLY A 563 -5.64 29.65 -16.25
N LYS A 564 -5.36 30.09 -17.49
CA LYS A 564 -6.40 30.68 -18.36
C LYS A 564 -7.55 29.73 -18.67
N ARG A 565 -7.25 28.44 -18.88
CA ARG A 565 -8.26 27.41 -19.18
C ARG A 565 -9.02 26.99 -17.94
N PHE A 566 -8.31 26.89 -16.81
CA PHE A 566 -8.89 26.66 -15.50
C PHE A 566 -9.91 27.74 -15.17
N GLU A 567 -9.53 29.02 -15.26
CA GLU A 567 -10.43 30.17 -15.03
C GLU A 567 -11.69 30.11 -15.91
N PHE A 568 -11.53 29.72 -17.19
CA PHE A 568 -12.67 29.56 -18.09
C PHE A 568 -13.62 28.43 -17.66
N LEU A 569 -13.10 27.23 -17.40
CA LEU A 569 -13.91 26.08 -16.97
C LEU A 569 -14.52 26.30 -15.58
N PHE A 570 -13.76 26.92 -14.69
CA PHE A 570 -14.18 27.32 -13.37
C PHE A 570 -15.33 28.33 -13.46
N GLY A 571 -15.20 29.37 -14.29
CA GLY A 571 -16.26 30.35 -14.53
C GLY A 571 -17.54 29.72 -15.09
N LEU A 572 -17.44 28.76 -16.01
CA LEU A 572 -18.61 28.00 -16.49
C LEU A 572 -19.28 27.18 -15.38
N THR A 573 -18.47 26.55 -14.53
CA THR A 573 -18.96 25.75 -13.40
C THR A 573 -19.67 26.64 -12.38
N ARG A 574 -19.10 27.81 -12.08
CA ARG A 574 -19.71 28.84 -11.23
C ARG A 574 -21.01 29.38 -11.78
N ALA A 575 -21.03 29.80 -13.05
CA ALA A 575 -22.23 30.32 -13.69
C ALA A 575 -23.37 29.29 -13.67
N HIS A 576 -23.04 28.01 -13.86
CA HIS A 576 -24.01 26.93 -13.71
C HIS A 576 -24.51 26.78 -12.27
N ALA A 577 -23.63 26.87 -11.28
CA ALA A 577 -23.97 26.83 -9.86
C ALA A 577 -24.95 27.96 -9.49
N GLU A 578 -24.63 29.19 -9.90
CA GLU A 578 -25.45 30.38 -9.68
C GLU A 578 -26.83 30.22 -10.34
N ALA A 579 -26.89 29.73 -11.58
CA ALA A 579 -28.16 29.44 -12.26
C ALA A 579 -28.99 28.36 -11.56
N SER A 580 -28.35 27.30 -11.06
CA SER A 580 -29.01 26.20 -10.33
C SER A 580 -29.43 26.58 -8.91
N SER A 581 -28.88 27.66 -8.35
CA SER A 581 -29.14 28.13 -6.99
C SER A 581 -30.41 28.96 -6.82
N TYR A 582 -31.14 29.25 -7.91
CA TYR A 582 -32.33 30.12 -7.93
C TYR A 582 -32.11 31.50 -7.29
N GLY A 583 -30.89 32.05 -7.37
CA GLY A 583 -30.54 33.35 -6.79
C GLY A 583 -30.10 33.30 -5.33
N ALA A 584 -29.75 32.13 -4.79
CA ALA A 584 -29.08 32.04 -3.50
C ALA A 584 -27.64 32.57 -3.61
N ASP A 585 -27.22 33.37 -2.63
CA ASP A 585 -25.83 33.80 -2.49
C ASP A 585 -24.97 32.57 -2.17
N LEU A 586 -24.06 32.21 -3.07
CA LEU A 586 -23.14 31.09 -2.89
C LEU A 586 -22.08 31.37 -1.81
N GLY A 587 -22.01 32.60 -1.31
CA GLY A 587 -21.09 33.02 -0.25
C GLY A 587 -19.61 32.96 -0.66
N PRO A 588 -18.70 33.47 0.18
CA PRO A 588 -17.27 33.26 -0.02
C PRO A 588 -16.87 31.81 0.30
N PRO A 589 -15.74 31.32 -0.26
CA PRO A 589 -15.16 30.04 0.11
C PRO A 589 -14.80 29.98 1.62
N VAL A 590 -15.03 28.81 2.25
CA VAL A 590 -15.05 28.48 3.67
C VAL A 590 -13.68 28.63 4.32
N ASN A 591 -13.63 29.45 5.36
CA ASN A 591 -13.56 29.05 6.77
C ASN A 591 -13.82 30.32 7.59
N THR A 592 -14.92 30.40 8.35
CA THR A 592 -15.24 31.64 9.10
C THR A 592 -14.31 31.85 10.30
N GLN A 593 -13.60 30.79 10.73
CA GLN A 593 -12.58 30.82 11.79
C GLN A 593 -11.43 29.86 11.43
N PRO A 594 -10.52 30.27 10.51
CA PRO A 594 -9.40 29.42 10.11
C PRO A 594 -8.47 29.14 11.30
N ASP A 595 -8.03 27.88 11.40
CA ASP A 595 -6.98 27.49 12.34
C ASP A 595 -5.61 27.83 11.75
N GLU A 596 -5.05 28.92 12.24
CA GLU A 596 -3.81 29.54 11.78
C GLU A 596 -2.53 28.85 12.31
N ARG A 597 -2.66 27.85 13.18
CA ARG A 597 -1.51 27.16 13.77
C ARG A 597 -0.76 26.36 12.69
N ILE A 598 0.57 26.34 12.79
CA ILE A 598 1.43 25.59 11.86
C ILE A 598 2.02 24.38 12.60
N PRO A 599 1.61 23.14 12.26
CA PRO A 599 2.24 21.94 12.79
C PRO A 599 3.59 21.66 12.12
N GLU A 600 4.53 21.10 12.86
CA GLU A 600 5.85 20.68 12.38
C GLU A 600 6.13 19.23 12.84
N ARG A 601 6.64 18.42 11.92
CA ARG A 601 6.99 17.01 12.17
C ARG A 601 8.29 16.90 12.95
N LEU A 602 8.33 15.98 13.92
CA LEU A 602 9.53 15.69 14.72
C LEU A 602 10.19 14.35 14.32
N THR A 603 9.62 13.65 13.34
CA THR A 603 10.01 12.29 12.95
C THR A 603 10.24 12.22 11.43
N ARG A 604 11.03 11.25 10.99
CA ARG A 604 11.23 10.88 9.58
C ARG A 604 10.46 9.59 9.30
N GLY A 605 9.79 9.49 8.15
CA GLY A 605 8.98 8.32 7.80
C GLY A 605 7.58 8.37 8.44
N PRO A 606 6.65 7.54 7.95
CA PRO A 606 5.27 7.58 8.41
C PRO A 606 5.21 7.35 9.91
N ILE A 607 4.25 7.95 10.59
CA ILE A 607 4.04 7.62 12.00
C ILE A 607 3.42 6.23 12.13
N ASP A 608 3.68 5.55 13.24
CA ASP A 608 3.08 4.26 13.58
C ASP A 608 1.54 4.38 13.53
N LEU A 609 0.89 3.43 12.85
CA LEU A 609 -0.54 3.46 12.59
C LEU A 609 -1.41 3.41 13.86
N ARG A 610 -0.85 3.06 15.01
CA ARG A 610 -1.56 3.04 16.31
C ARG A 610 -1.53 4.41 17.00
N LEU A 611 -0.84 5.40 16.43
CA LEU A 611 -0.78 6.75 16.97
C LEU A 611 -1.94 7.63 16.46
N PRO A 612 -2.43 8.56 17.30
CA PRO A 612 -1.92 8.88 18.63
C PRO A 612 -2.50 8.05 19.79
N TRP A 613 -3.60 7.32 19.57
CA TRP A 613 -4.39 6.74 20.67
C TRP A 613 -3.62 5.77 21.56
N SER A 614 -2.65 5.02 21.01
CA SER A 614 -1.83 4.09 21.80
C SER A 614 -0.97 4.78 22.87
N LYS A 615 -0.69 6.08 22.74
CA LYS A 615 0.07 6.89 23.70
C LYS A 615 -0.78 7.95 24.43
N LEU A 616 -2.09 8.00 24.18
CA LEU A 616 -3.00 8.90 24.86
C LEU A 616 -3.55 8.31 26.17
N PRO A 617 -3.95 9.15 27.14
CA PRO A 617 -4.76 8.70 28.27
C PRO A 617 -6.05 8.02 27.79
N GLN A 618 -6.51 6.99 28.51
CA GLN A 618 -7.67 6.16 28.10
C GLN A 618 -8.91 6.99 27.70
N LYS A 619 -9.22 8.07 28.44
CA LYS A 619 -10.34 8.96 28.14
C LYS A 619 -10.24 9.61 26.75
N ASP A 620 -9.03 10.00 26.35
CA ASP A 620 -8.81 10.65 25.06
C ASP A 620 -8.71 9.63 23.92
N ALA A 621 -8.08 8.48 24.19
CA ALA A 621 -7.99 7.35 23.27
C ALA A 621 -9.38 6.81 22.88
N ALA A 622 -10.33 6.75 23.83
CA ALA A 622 -11.69 6.26 23.58
C ALA A 622 -12.48 7.07 22.52
N TRP A 623 -12.04 8.28 22.17
CA TRP A 623 -12.67 9.03 21.07
C TRP A 623 -12.40 8.40 19.70
N TYR A 624 -11.23 7.78 19.51
CA TYR A 624 -10.84 7.11 18.27
C TYR A 624 -11.65 5.84 18.00
N GLU A 625 -12.24 5.27 19.05
CA GLU A 625 -13.15 4.12 18.98
C GLU A 625 -14.62 4.55 18.83
N GLY A 626 -14.90 5.85 18.99
CA GLY A 626 -16.26 6.40 19.00
C GLY A 626 -16.74 6.86 17.62
N ILE A 627 -18.07 7.02 17.49
CA ILE A 627 -18.76 7.47 16.26
C ILE A 627 -18.31 8.84 15.73
N ASN A 628 -17.57 9.62 16.53
CA ASN A 628 -17.12 10.96 16.18
C ASN A 628 -15.77 10.97 15.45
N PHE A 629 -15.07 9.83 15.39
CA PHE A 629 -13.84 9.68 14.62
C PHE A 629 -14.13 8.94 13.32
N SER A 630 -13.71 9.50 12.19
CA SER A 630 -14.10 9.03 10.85
C SER A 630 -12.95 8.87 9.86
N LEU A 631 -11.70 9.09 10.28
CA LEU A 631 -10.54 9.01 9.39
C LEU A 631 -10.04 7.58 9.28
N ASN A 632 -9.97 7.05 8.06
CA ASN A 632 -9.28 5.79 7.78
C ASN A 632 -7.76 5.99 7.67
N ASP A 633 -7.01 4.90 7.52
CA ASP A 633 -5.54 4.89 7.49
C ASP A 633 -4.96 5.75 6.37
N SER A 634 -5.56 5.72 5.19
CA SER A 634 -5.13 6.50 4.03
C SER A 634 -5.33 8.00 4.27
N GLN A 635 -6.46 8.36 4.86
CA GLN A 635 -6.78 9.75 5.21
C GLN A 635 -5.87 10.28 6.33
N ARG A 636 -5.62 9.48 7.36
CA ARG A 636 -4.67 9.83 8.43
C ARG A 636 -3.27 10.04 7.87
N PHE A 637 -2.81 9.14 7.02
CA PHE A 637 -1.52 9.25 6.35
C PHE A 637 -1.41 10.56 5.57
N GLU A 638 -2.41 10.89 4.74
CA GLU A 638 -2.34 12.10 3.92
C GLU A 638 -2.32 13.38 4.76
N ILE A 639 -3.15 13.46 5.81
CA ILE A 639 -3.12 14.61 6.73
C ILE A 639 -1.71 14.82 7.28
N ILE A 640 -1.02 13.75 7.68
CA ILE A 640 0.35 13.83 8.20
C ILE A 640 1.33 14.23 7.10
N ASN A 641 1.17 13.67 5.90
CA ASN A 641 2.09 13.91 4.80
C ASN A 641 1.99 15.35 4.26
N LEU A 642 0.85 16.02 4.42
CA LEU A 642 0.67 17.43 4.11
C LEU A 642 1.38 18.38 5.11
N ILE A 643 1.79 17.88 6.28
CA ILE A 643 2.52 18.67 7.30
C ILE A 643 3.98 18.85 6.89
N ASP A 644 4.30 20.05 6.41
CA ASP A 644 5.64 20.43 5.94
C ASP A 644 6.31 21.52 6.80
N GLY A 645 5.72 21.87 7.95
CA GLY A 645 6.22 22.95 8.82
C GLY A 645 5.98 24.36 8.27
N LYS A 646 5.18 24.49 7.21
CA LYS A 646 4.81 25.75 6.57
C LYS A 646 3.30 25.92 6.48
N ARG A 647 2.55 24.87 6.13
CA ARG A 647 1.09 24.91 6.01
C ARG A 647 0.40 25.07 7.35
N LYS A 648 -0.64 25.90 7.37
CA LYS A 648 -1.57 26.04 8.49
C LYS A 648 -2.49 24.81 8.56
N VAL A 649 -3.07 24.56 9.72
CA VAL A 649 -4.05 23.49 9.91
C VAL A 649 -5.24 23.64 8.94
N SER A 650 -5.73 24.87 8.73
CA SER A 650 -6.81 25.15 7.77
C SER A 650 -6.42 24.81 6.32
N GLU A 651 -5.18 25.09 5.91
CA GLU A 651 -4.67 24.75 4.57
C GLU A 651 -4.53 23.24 4.38
N ILE A 652 -4.00 22.53 5.40
CA ILE A 652 -3.91 21.05 5.40
C ILE A 652 -5.31 20.44 5.24
N ARG A 653 -6.27 20.92 6.04
CA ARG A 653 -7.67 20.48 5.98
C ARG A 653 -8.28 20.71 4.60
N ASN A 654 -8.07 21.88 4.02
CA ASN A 654 -8.60 22.23 2.71
C ASN A 654 -8.03 21.35 1.59
N ILE A 655 -6.72 21.05 1.62
CA ILE A 655 -6.14 20.12 0.66
C ILE A 655 -6.70 18.71 0.86
N PHE A 656 -6.75 18.25 2.11
CA PHE A 656 -7.24 16.93 2.46
C PHE A 656 -8.69 16.68 2.01
N ILE A 657 -9.60 17.60 2.31
CA ILE A 657 -11.02 17.43 1.93
C ILE A 657 -11.25 17.54 0.42
N ALA A 658 -10.35 18.22 -0.30
CA ALA A 658 -10.40 18.28 -1.76
C ALA A 658 -10.07 16.92 -2.40
N GLU A 659 -9.16 16.14 -1.80
CA GLU A 659 -8.80 14.81 -2.29
C GLU A 659 -9.74 13.71 -1.77
N PHE A 660 -10.08 13.72 -0.48
CA PHE A 660 -10.80 12.64 0.21
C PHE A 660 -12.29 12.91 0.48
N GLY A 661 -12.77 14.11 0.14
CA GLY A 661 -14.13 14.55 0.43
C GLY A 661 -14.31 15.14 1.83
N SER A 662 -15.53 15.61 2.11
CA SER A 662 -15.83 16.39 3.33
C SER A 662 -15.57 15.59 4.61
N THR A 663 -14.88 16.24 5.56
CA THR A 663 -14.62 15.75 6.92
C THR A 663 -14.77 16.91 7.88
N PRO A 664 -15.40 16.75 9.06
CA PRO A 664 -15.54 17.84 10.01
C PRO A 664 -14.19 18.39 10.48
N ASP A 665 -14.05 19.72 10.49
CA ASP A 665 -12.81 20.41 10.89
C ASP A 665 -12.32 19.98 12.28
N SER A 666 -13.26 19.73 13.19
CA SER A 666 -12.97 19.26 14.55
C SER A 666 -12.21 17.92 14.56
N VAL A 667 -12.42 17.06 13.57
CA VAL A 667 -11.76 15.75 13.47
C VAL A 667 -10.29 15.94 13.08
N VAL A 668 -10.01 16.73 12.04
CA VAL A 668 -8.65 17.02 11.57
C VAL A 668 -7.86 17.79 12.66
N ASN A 669 -8.48 18.82 13.23
CA ASN A 669 -7.85 19.66 14.26
C ASN A 669 -7.51 18.84 15.51
N ARG A 670 -8.43 17.98 15.95
CA ARG A 670 -8.18 17.10 17.10
C ARG A 670 -7.07 16.10 16.80
N PHE A 671 -7.10 15.45 15.64
CA PHE A 671 -6.08 14.48 15.25
C PHE A 671 -4.66 15.09 15.29
N ILE A 672 -4.47 16.27 14.69
CA ILE A 672 -3.18 16.99 14.73
C ILE A 672 -2.83 17.41 16.16
N SER A 673 -3.79 17.92 16.94
CA SER A 673 -3.54 18.36 18.33
C SER A 673 -3.14 17.19 19.24
N ASP A 674 -3.76 16.03 19.07
CA ASP A 674 -3.44 14.82 19.83
C ASP A 674 -2.04 14.27 19.45
N LEU A 675 -1.62 14.39 18.18
CA LEU A 675 -0.25 14.12 17.76
C LEU A 675 0.78 15.08 18.37
N VAL A 676 0.42 16.36 18.54
CA VAL A 676 1.26 17.31 19.28
C VAL A 676 1.34 16.95 20.77
N LYS A 677 0.22 16.52 21.36
CA LYS A 677 0.14 16.13 22.78
C LYS A 677 1.07 14.97 23.11
N ILE A 678 1.20 13.99 22.21
CA ILE A 678 2.12 12.86 22.36
C ILE A 678 3.54 13.14 21.82
N LYS A 679 3.85 14.39 21.45
CA LYS A 679 5.17 14.87 21.03
C LYS A 679 5.75 14.21 19.77
N VAL A 680 4.91 13.77 18.84
CA VAL A 680 5.36 13.38 17.48
C VAL A 680 5.28 14.54 16.49
N LEU A 681 4.46 15.54 16.81
CA LEU A 681 4.44 16.86 16.18
C LEU A 681 4.72 17.94 17.24
N ARG A 682 5.03 19.15 16.79
CA ARG A 682 4.96 20.37 17.61
C ARG A 682 4.20 21.47 16.87
N TRP A 683 3.68 22.44 17.62
CA TRP A 683 3.30 23.72 17.03
C TRP A 683 4.56 24.55 16.81
N LYS A 684 4.72 25.09 15.60
CA LYS A 684 5.75 26.08 15.34
C LYS A 684 5.44 27.30 16.20
N SER A 685 6.36 27.68 17.07
CA SER A 685 6.22 28.92 17.84
C SER A 685 6.19 30.09 16.88
N ASP A 686 5.22 30.99 17.02
CA ASP A 686 5.26 32.30 16.37
C ASP A 686 6.60 32.93 16.75
N GLY A 687 7.51 33.03 15.79
CA GLY A 687 8.81 33.65 16.01
C GLY A 687 8.57 35.08 16.49
N LYS A 688 8.83 35.33 17.77
CA LYS A 688 9.05 36.68 18.27
C LYS A 688 10.46 37.12 17.92
#